data_AF-A0A0G1KL61-F1
#
_entry.id   AF-A0A0G1KL61-F1
#
_cell.length_a   1.000
_cell.length_b   1.000
_cell.length_c   1.000
_cell.angle_alpha   90.00
_cell.angle_beta   90.00
_cell.angle_gamma   90.00
#
_symmetry.space_group_name_H-M   'P 1'
#
loop_
_entity.id
_entity.type
_entity.pdbx_description
1 polymer ?
#
loop_
_entity_poly.entity_id
_entity_poly.type
_entity_poly.pdbx_seq_one_letter_code
_entity_poly.pdbx_strand_id
1 'polypeptide(L)'
;MLLAILMFFEQAGFVFAATFTPNMDKRNSSAPFAAGALVQGKYTPVGGASESDALYFSRGNQISGDYYQNFDSTQGSIVFWVTPEWNGNDGKIHVLTRSGLTGSSGMIYKYSDNTLRLAHGALLLVSLDISSWTAGNTYFIVARWDKKNTLDGTNYGSLSINDVHTFSSTTAPTAESGESTFYIGSDSSMRYPASSVIEGLTVYRRPLFDGTYGVDAGNGDEINLIYNSGTGKDPTLVTGSWDVVFAMPTNASTGAITTGTGNAWSHPHSSNLLGGTNGKNGFMMDGTYTNDGWAVENPAFEFASASTTFTAGGAKRNSGGPFASGVMVSGWQGQNTYRDALAASAGSQISGNFYQNWDDNQGSISFWITPEWNGNDGLQHTIFSDGISLMVFKRTNNTLAFRRVGIADIVSTDISSWVAGSTYFVVVRWDTKNAIDGTNYGSISINDVHTLGTTSSWTSVTPSDLQFTGNNGGILSAPDAIIEGLTIYRRPLWDGTYGIDVGNGDEINQIYNSGTGKDPTLVTGSWDVVFALPTNASTGALATGTGNAWSHPHASNLLYTSTTNTGGFMMGADVATDGWGGISGNTQNLILQPDGTSGIDTYVREDLSSTNYANATSFYVAAGAGVRRNALLNFDISNIPTNATVSSAQLTLTTLSSSSGPRSFSLWSILPANNGWDESATWDYAKPGTNMRWLGDSSNDGGTDAGSSVSGTDYNSSLLGTLTYEAGSGGGYPITSDLDTAQVQSWITNGFYGVIMTHNSSAWSWVASEDATADRRPKLEINYTAPP
;
A
#
# COMPACT_ATOMS: atom_id res chain seq x y z
N MET A 1 20.08 -29.97 -12.32
CA MET A 1 19.58 -28.66 -12.81
C MET A 1 18.14 -28.55 -12.34
N LEU A 2 17.81 -27.45 -11.65
CA LEU A 2 16.55 -27.15 -10.95
C LEU A 2 16.29 -27.89 -9.61
N LEU A 3 16.70 -27.25 -8.51
CA LEU A 3 15.93 -27.17 -7.26
C LEU A 3 16.51 -26.02 -6.43
N ALA A 4 15.79 -24.91 -6.28
CA ALA A 4 16.12 -23.86 -5.32
C ALA A 4 14.86 -23.54 -4.51
N ILE A 5 14.82 -24.10 -3.31
CA ILE A 5 13.87 -23.87 -2.24
C ILE A 5 14.13 -22.47 -1.68
N LEU A 6 13.13 -21.61 -1.72
CA LEU A 6 13.14 -20.28 -1.11
C LEU A 6 12.86 -20.44 0.41
N MET A 7 13.87 -20.21 1.25
CA MET A 7 13.70 -20.07 2.70
C MET A 7 13.25 -18.64 3.02
N PHE A 8 12.05 -18.48 3.54
CA PHE A 8 11.63 -17.28 4.26
C PHE A 8 12.32 -17.25 5.63
N PHE A 9 13.09 -16.21 5.93
CA PHE A 9 13.44 -15.84 7.30
C PHE A 9 12.43 -14.79 7.78
N GLU A 10 11.55 -15.16 8.71
CA GLU A 10 10.88 -14.20 9.57
C GLU A 10 11.91 -13.57 10.49
N GLN A 11 12.02 -12.22 10.50
CA GLN A 11 12.73 -11.51 11.54
C GLN A 11 11.74 -10.69 12.36
N ALA A 12 11.52 -11.13 13.60
CA ALA A 12 10.65 -10.51 14.58
C ALA A 12 10.98 -9.03 14.82
N GLY A 13 9.95 -8.19 14.90
CA GLY A 13 10.09 -6.81 15.36
C GLY A 13 10.62 -6.80 16.80
N PHE A 14 11.81 -6.25 17.01
CA PHE A 14 12.39 -6.09 18.34
C PHE A 14 11.71 -4.92 19.05
N VAL A 15 10.89 -5.22 20.06
CA VAL A 15 10.57 -4.26 21.13
C VAL A 15 11.77 -4.23 22.07
N PHE A 16 12.47 -3.10 22.15
CA PHE A 16 13.57 -2.95 23.10
C PHE A 16 13.00 -2.74 24.52
N ALA A 17 12.89 -3.83 25.28
CA ALA A 17 12.57 -3.76 26.70
C ALA A 17 13.81 -3.26 27.47
N ALA A 18 13.62 -2.32 28.39
CA ALA A 18 14.65 -1.99 29.37
C ALA A 18 14.83 -3.18 30.32
N THR A 19 16.07 -3.56 30.61
CA THR A 19 16.37 -4.71 31.47
C THR A 19 16.55 -4.23 32.92
N PHE A 20 15.79 -4.85 33.84
CA PHE A 20 15.89 -4.63 35.28
C PHE A 20 16.78 -5.71 35.91
N THR A 21 17.62 -5.36 36.90
CA THR A 21 18.40 -6.35 37.66
C THR A 21 17.52 -7.08 38.67
N PRO A 22 17.80 -8.36 39.01
CA PRO A 22 16.92 -9.22 39.85
C PRO A 22 16.62 -8.74 41.29
N ASN A 23 17.18 -7.61 41.73
CA ASN A 23 17.01 -7.06 43.08
C ASN A 23 16.31 -5.68 43.12
N MET A 24 15.85 -5.16 41.97
CA MET A 24 15.17 -3.86 41.90
C MET A 24 13.77 -3.94 42.52
N ASP A 25 13.59 -3.32 43.69
CA ASP A 25 12.30 -3.14 44.35
C ASP A 25 11.73 -1.73 44.07
N LYS A 26 10.41 -1.56 44.09
CA LYS A 26 9.80 -0.22 44.12
C LYS A 26 9.64 0.21 45.57
N ARG A 27 9.96 1.47 45.90
CA ARG A 27 9.63 2.07 47.21
C ARG A 27 8.71 3.26 47.05
N ASN A 28 7.85 3.46 48.06
CA ASN A 28 7.16 4.73 48.25
C ASN A 28 8.22 5.79 48.52
N SER A 29 8.28 6.82 47.69
CA SER A 29 9.09 8.02 47.94
C SER A 29 8.18 9.19 48.31
N SER A 30 8.76 10.26 48.83
CA SER A 30 8.10 11.56 49.02
C SER A 30 8.01 12.37 47.71
N ALA A 31 8.46 11.80 46.60
CA ALA A 31 8.53 12.42 45.29
C ALA A 31 7.14 12.49 44.63
N PRO A 32 7.00 13.11 43.45
CA PRO A 32 5.69 13.22 42.83
C PRO A 32 5.10 11.86 42.42
N PHE A 33 5.89 10.83 42.10
CA PHE A 33 5.30 9.55 41.66
C PHE A 33 5.00 8.61 42.83
N ALA A 34 3.92 7.83 42.71
CA ALA A 34 3.49 6.91 43.76
C ALA A 34 4.51 5.78 44.04
N ALA A 35 5.37 5.48 43.07
CA ALA A 35 6.47 4.53 43.20
C ALA A 35 7.54 4.76 42.12
N GLY A 36 8.78 4.90 42.54
CA GLY A 36 9.96 5.02 41.69
C GLY A 36 10.74 3.73 41.53
N ALA A 37 11.58 3.64 40.50
CA ALA A 37 12.63 2.61 40.47
C ALA A 37 13.66 2.95 41.56
N LEU A 38 13.76 2.09 42.57
CA LEU A 38 14.85 2.17 43.53
C LEU A 38 16.10 1.63 42.83
N VAL A 39 17.08 2.50 42.62
CA VAL A 39 18.36 2.10 42.05
C VAL A 39 19.39 2.12 43.16
N GLN A 40 19.35 1.05 43.97
CA GLN A 40 20.23 0.86 45.12
C GLN A 40 21.43 0.00 44.72
N GLY A 41 22.62 0.45 45.09
CA GLY A 41 23.76 -0.44 45.15
C GLY A 41 24.04 -0.82 46.59
N LYS A 42 24.18 -2.11 46.86
CA LYS A 42 24.84 -2.55 48.10
C LYS A 42 26.32 -2.24 47.94
N TYR A 43 26.75 -1.10 48.50
CA TYR A 43 28.15 -0.74 48.53
C TYR A 43 28.93 -1.81 49.33
N THR A 44 29.63 -2.68 48.63
CA THR A 44 30.61 -3.59 49.23
C THR A 44 31.95 -2.84 49.34
N PRO A 45 32.56 -2.74 50.53
CA PRO A 45 33.88 -2.12 50.66
C PRO A 45 34.91 -2.86 49.78
N VAL A 46 35.59 -2.10 48.93
CA VAL A 46 36.81 -2.38 48.16
C VAL A 46 37.20 -3.86 48.01
N GLY A 47 36.87 -4.46 46.86
CA GLY A 47 37.41 -5.76 46.41
C GLY A 47 36.38 -6.82 46.03
N GLY A 48 35.11 -6.64 46.40
CA GLY A 48 33.98 -7.42 45.88
C GLY A 48 33.29 -6.69 44.73
N ALA A 49 32.76 -7.41 43.74
CA ALA A 49 31.88 -6.81 42.74
C ALA A 49 30.73 -6.11 43.46
N SER A 50 30.54 -4.82 43.23
CA SER A 50 29.40 -4.09 43.76
C SER A 50 28.13 -4.67 43.16
N GLU A 51 27.20 -5.13 44.00
CA GLU A 51 25.83 -5.41 43.60
C GLU A 51 25.13 -4.06 43.44
N SER A 52 25.43 -3.36 42.34
CA SER A 52 24.71 -2.15 41.95
C SER A 52 23.49 -2.54 41.14
N ASP A 53 22.32 -2.04 41.52
CA ASP A 53 21.20 -2.00 40.61
C ASP A 53 21.47 -0.97 39.53
N ALA A 54 21.09 -1.29 38.31
CA ALA A 54 21.18 -0.41 37.18
C ALA A 54 20.03 -0.72 36.23
N LEU A 55 19.36 0.33 35.76
CA LEU A 55 18.50 0.22 34.60
C LEU A 55 19.32 0.59 33.37
N TYR A 56 19.17 -0.16 32.28
CA TYR A 56 19.78 0.24 31.03
C TYR A 56 18.88 0.00 29.83
N PHE A 57 19.07 0.83 28.80
CA PHE A 57 18.39 0.74 27.51
C PHE A 57 19.38 0.98 26.37
N SER A 58 19.09 0.42 25.20
CA SER A 58 19.90 0.67 24.00
C SER A 58 19.67 2.10 23.52
N ARG A 59 20.71 2.79 23.04
CA ARG A 59 20.54 4.07 22.32
C ARG A 59 19.73 3.91 21.01
N GLY A 60 19.60 2.66 20.53
CA GLY A 60 18.94 2.30 19.28
C GLY A 60 19.80 2.55 18.04
N ASN A 61 19.16 2.40 16.87
CA ASN A 61 19.82 2.60 15.58
C ASN A 61 20.16 4.08 15.35
N GLN A 62 21.23 4.30 14.60
CA GLN A 62 21.62 5.64 14.15
C GLN A 62 20.58 6.12 13.13
N ILE A 63 20.09 7.34 13.32
CA ILE A 63 19.15 8.00 12.40
C ILE A 63 19.94 8.94 11.49
N SER A 64 20.74 9.85 12.05
CA SER A 64 21.56 10.78 11.26
C SER A 64 22.68 11.40 12.10
N GLY A 65 23.92 11.37 11.63
CA GLY A 65 25.05 11.88 12.42
C GLY A 65 25.10 11.24 13.80
N ASP A 66 25.14 12.02 14.89
CA ASP A 66 25.13 11.49 16.25
C ASP A 66 23.72 11.42 16.89
N TYR A 67 22.67 11.48 16.06
CA TYR A 67 21.28 11.27 16.45
C TYR A 67 20.91 9.80 16.32
N TYR A 68 20.48 9.20 17.44
CA TYR A 68 20.01 7.83 17.56
C TYR A 68 18.56 7.81 18.07
N GLN A 69 17.88 6.67 17.89
CA GLN A 69 16.46 6.50 18.25
C GLN A 69 16.12 6.94 19.68
N ASN A 70 16.98 6.64 20.66
CA ASN A 70 16.71 6.89 22.08
C ASN A 70 17.63 7.96 22.70
N PHE A 71 18.52 8.58 21.92
CA PHE A 71 19.45 9.59 22.41
C PHE A 71 20.05 10.42 21.27
N ASP A 72 20.10 11.75 21.42
CA ASP A 72 20.78 12.66 20.51
C ASP A 72 21.98 13.30 21.23
N SER A 73 23.21 12.95 20.84
CA SER A 73 24.40 13.53 21.49
C SER A 73 24.70 14.96 21.03
N THR A 74 23.94 15.49 20.07
CA THR A 74 24.13 16.83 19.53
C THR A 74 23.36 17.89 20.30
N GLN A 75 22.20 17.54 20.85
CA GLN A 75 21.37 18.41 21.66
C GLN A 75 20.35 17.58 22.43
N GLY A 76 19.87 18.09 23.56
CA GLY A 76 18.81 17.41 24.29
C GLY A 76 18.60 17.91 25.70
N SER A 77 17.64 17.26 26.36
CA SER A 77 17.39 17.43 27.79
C SER A 77 17.16 16.08 28.46
N ILE A 78 17.61 15.94 29.70
CA ILE A 78 17.26 14.82 30.59
C ILE A 78 16.57 15.41 31.81
N VAL A 79 15.35 14.94 32.08
CA VAL A 79 14.46 15.38 33.16
C VAL A 79 14.21 14.22 34.09
N PHE A 80 14.34 14.38 35.40
CA PHE A 80 13.97 13.36 36.40
C PHE A 80 13.88 13.94 37.81
N TRP A 81 13.31 13.16 38.72
CA TRP A 81 13.38 13.40 40.16
C TRP A 81 14.35 12.41 40.80
N VAL A 82 15.12 12.90 41.76
CA VAL A 82 16.05 12.09 42.54
C VAL A 82 15.81 12.26 44.03
N THR A 83 15.67 11.15 44.74
CA THR A 83 15.62 11.10 46.21
C THR A 83 16.86 10.36 46.71
N PRO A 84 17.98 11.06 47.00
CA PRO A 84 19.23 10.44 47.43
C PRO A 84 19.11 9.82 48.82
N GLU A 85 19.83 8.72 49.06
CA GLU A 85 20.04 8.14 50.40
C GLU A 85 21.30 8.70 51.09
N TRP A 86 21.89 9.73 50.49
CA TRP A 86 23.10 10.40 50.91
C TRP A 86 22.87 11.92 51.02
N ASN A 87 23.65 12.57 51.88
CA ASN A 87 23.71 14.03 51.92
C ASN A 87 24.65 14.54 50.83
N GLY A 88 24.52 15.82 50.46
CA GLY A 88 25.36 16.48 49.46
C GLY A 88 26.86 16.16 49.60
N ASN A 89 27.34 16.05 50.84
CA ASN A 89 28.65 15.50 51.15
C ASN A 89 28.58 14.15 51.89
N ASP A 90 28.90 13.08 51.19
CA ASP A 90 29.20 11.77 51.76
C ASP A 90 30.58 11.23 51.34
N GLY A 91 31.39 12.08 50.68
CA GLY A 91 32.72 11.74 50.16
C GLY A 91 32.76 10.73 49.01
N LYS A 92 31.62 10.33 48.43
CA LYS A 92 31.54 9.31 47.37
C LYS A 92 31.10 9.88 46.03
N ILE A 93 31.25 9.07 44.98
CA ILE A 93 30.75 9.34 43.63
C ILE A 93 29.47 8.53 43.44
N HIS A 94 28.43 9.18 42.90
CA HIS A 94 27.13 8.57 42.58
C HIS A 94 26.75 8.91 41.14
N VAL A 95 26.63 7.90 40.29
CA VAL A 95 26.23 8.09 38.89
C VAL A 95 24.72 7.95 38.78
N LEU A 96 24.04 9.03 38.37
CA LEU A 96 22.59 9.04 38.19
C LEU A 96 22.23 8.56 36.79
N THR A 97 22.92 9.07 35.77
CA THR A 97 22.77 8.64 34.37
C THR A 97 24.12 8.63 33.66
N ARG A 98 24.30 7.74 32.68
CA ARG A 98 25.51 7.68 31.85
C ARG A 98 25.26 6.94 30.54
N SER A 99 25.73 7.44 29.41
CA SER A 99 25.90 6.60 28.21
C SER A 99 27.31 6.00 28.15
N GLY A 100 27.44 4.67 28.09
CA GLY A 100 28.71 3.99 27.75
C GLY A 100 29.87 3.84 28.74
N LEU A 101 30.90 3.09 28.33
CA LEU A 101 32.17 2.69 28.95
C LEU A 101 33.32 3.69 28.71
N THR A 102 33.41 4.33 27.54
CA THR A 102 34.62 5.01 27.04
C THR A 102 34.46 6.50 26.74
N GLY A 103 33.25 7.06 26.83
CA GLY A 103 32.98 8.50 26.75
C GLY A 103 31.87 8.92 27.71
N SER A 104 31.97 10.08 28.36
CA SER A 104 30.95 10.54 29.34
C SER A 104 29.84 11.33 28.65
N SER A 105 29.32 10.86 27.52
CA SER A 105 28.24 11.56 26.79
C SER A 105 26.94 11.53 27.60
N GLY A 106 26.39 12.70 27.95
CA GLY A 106 25.15 12.83 28.73
C GLY A 106 25.23 12.23 30.15
N MET A 107 26.38 12.34 30.81
CA MET A 107 26.58 11.79 32.16
C MET A 107 26.16 12.80 33.23
N ILE A 108 25.26 12.39 34.12
CA ILE A 108 24.83 13.16 35.28
C ILE A 108 25.24 12.40 36.54
N TYR A 109 26.07 13.03 37.37
CA TYR A 109 26.67 12.37 38.52
C TYR A 109 27.00 13.34 39.64
N LYS A 110 26.91 12.88 40.88
CA LYS A 110 27.44 13.57 42.06
C LYS A 110 28.88 13.12 42.29
N TYR A 111 29.79 14.07 42.47
CA TYR A 111 31.21 13.79 42.73
C TYR A 111 31.54 13.87 44.22
N SER A 112 32.75 13.45 44.61
CA SER A 112 33.18 13.40 46.02
C SER A 112 33.39 14.78 46.66
N ASP A 113 33.35 15.86 45.88
CA ASP A 113 33.53 17.25 46.30
C ASP A 113 32.21 18.02 46.45
N ASN A 114 31.07 17.32 46.53
CA ASN A 114 29.72 17.86 46.73
C ASN A 114 29.13 18.54 45.52
N THR A 115 29.67 18.30 44.33
CA THR A 115 29.12 18.86 43.10
C THR A 115 28.26 17.86 42.34
N LEU A 116 27.11 18.31 41.85
CA LEU A 116 26.35 17.65 40.79
C LEU A 116 26.89 18.13 39.45
N ARG A 117 27.23 17.17 38.58
CA ARG A 117 27.95 17.44 37.34
C ARG A 117 27.18 16.90 36.15
N LEU A 118 27.17 17.70 35.08
CA LEU A 118 26.80 17.30 33.73
C LEU A 118 28.09 17.25 32.91
N ALA A 119 28.42 16.07 32.41
CA ALA A 119 29.52 15.88 31.47
C ALA A 119 28.97 15.42 30.11
N HIS A 120 29.67 15.81 29.05
CA HIS A 120 29.42 15.33 27.71
C HIS A 120 30.75 15.02 27.02
N GLY A 121 31.01 13.73 26.76
CA GLY A 121 32.32 13.25 26.34
C GLY A 121 33.38 13.43 27.42
N ALA A 122 34.55 13.96 27.08
CA ALA A 122 35.59 14.34 28.06
C ALA A 122 35.35 15.71 28.72
N LEU A 123 34.36 16.48 28.25
CA LEU A 123 34.11 17.85 28.71
C LEU A 123 33.14 17.86 29.90
N LEU A 124 33.54 18.53 30.98
CA LEU A 124 32.64 18.90 32.08
C LEU A 124 31.86 20.15 31.66
N LEU A 125 30.57 20.00 31.34
CA LEU A 125 29.72 21.12 30.94
C LEU A 125 29.34 21.95 32.17
N VAL A 126 28.75 21.32 33.18
CA VAL A 126 28.23 22.02 34.35
C VAL A 126 28.66 21.34 35.63
N SER A 127 28.98 22.15 36.65
CA SER A 127 29.26 21.71 38.01
C SER A 127 28.55 22.65 38.98
N LEU A 128 27.66 22.09 39.81
CA LEU A 128 26.81 22.83 40.73
C LEU A 128 27.00 22.29 42.15
N ASP A 129 27.21 23.17 43.13
CA ASP A 129 27.29 22.76 44.54
C ASP A 129 25.92 22.26 45.03
N ILE A 130 25.93 21.05 45.58
CA ILE A 130 24.77 20.40 46.20
C ILE A 130 25.05 20.05 47.67
N SER A 131 26.01 20.71 48.30
CA SER A 131 26.36 20.53 49.72
C SER A 131 25.17 20.64 50.68
N SER A 132 24.13 21.39 50.29
CA SER A 132 22.87 21.54 51.04
C SER A 132 21.90 20.36 50.92
N TRP A 133 22.15 19.41 50.01
CA TRP A 133 21.27 18.27 49.84
C TRP A 133 21.26 17.39 51.09
N THR A 134 20.06 17.06 51.55
CA THR A 134 19.82 16.13 52.64
C THR A 134 19.25 14.82 52.08
N ALA A 135 19.72 13.68 52.61
CA ALA A 135 19.19 12.37 52.29
C ALA A 135 17.69 12.28 52.57
N GLY A 136 16.94 11.62 51.69
CA GLY A 136 15.49 11.44 51.78
C GLY A 136 14.65 12.61 51.26
N ASN A 137 15.25 13.75 50.93
CA ASN A 137 14.58 14.84 50.23
C ASN A 137 14.61 14.60 48.72
N THR A 138 13.53 14.92 48.01
CA THR A 138 13.46 14.81 46.55
C THR A 138 13.89 16.12 45.88
N TYR A 139 14.66 16.02 44.80
CA TYR A 139 15.08 17.14 43.97
C TYR A 139 14.67 16.90 42.51
N PHE A 140 14.15 17.95 41.85
CA PHE A 140 13.83 17.94 40.43
C PHE A 140 15.04 18.40 39.61
N ILE A 141 15.50 17.58 38.68
CA ILE A 141 16.73 17.79 37.92
C ILE A 141 16.41 17.89 36.43
N VAL A 142 16.92 18.94 35.78
CA VAL A 142 16.94 19.08 34.33
C VAL A 142 18.34 19.39 33.85
N ALA A 143 18.93 18.47 33.08
CA ALA A 143 20.18 18.69 32.35
C ALA A 143 19.87 19.05 30.89
N ARG A 144 20.51 20.09 30.35
CA ARG A 144 20.38 20.47 28.94
C ARG A 144 21.73 20.64 28.28
N TRP A 145 21.85 20.25 27.03
CA TRP A 145 23.05 20.48 26.20
C TRP A 145 22.64 20.82 24.77
N ASP A 146 23.49 21.60 24.11
CA ASP A 146 23.45 21.83 22.67
C ASP A 146 24.90 22.00 22.21
N LYS A 147 25.33 21.28 21.16
CA LYS A 147 26.70 21.36 20.65
C LYS A 147 26.94 22.54 19.73
N LYS A 148 25.88 23.08 19.14
CA LYS A 148 25.93 24.09 18.08
C LYS A 148 25.59 25.46 18.62
N ASN A 149 24.58 25.54 19.48
CA ASN A 149 24.07 26.81 20.01
C ASN A 149 24.40 26.92 21.50
N THR A 150 24.72 28.14 21.93
CA THR A 150 24.78 28.44 23.36
C THR A 150 23.35 28.57 23.90
N LEU A 151 23.12 28.04 25.10
CA LEU A 151 21.80 28.05 25.74
C LEU A 151 21.45 29.45 26.25
N ASP A 152 22.38 30.10 26.96
CA ASP A 152 22.20 31.44 27.56
C ASP A 152 22.90 32.58 26.77
N GLY A 153 23.26 32.30 25.52
CA GLY A 153 24.09 33.17 24.70
C GLY A 153 25.61 33.03 24.94
N THR A 154 26.04 32.32 25.99
CA THR A 154 27.46 32.14 26.34
C THR A 154 27.88 30.68 26.54
N ASN A 155 27.03 29.85 27.14
CA ASN A 155 27.34 28.52 27.65
C ASN A 155 26.58 27.43 26.87
N TYR A 156 27.19 26.26 26.69
CA TYR A 156 26.61 25.15 25.91
C TYR A 156 25.87 24.09 26.74
N GLY A 157 25.89 24.21 28.07
CA GLY A 157 25.23 23.29 28.98
C GLY A 157 24.58 23.98 30.17
N SER A 158 23.54 23.35 30.71
CA SER A 158 22.91 23.80 31.96
C SER A 158 22.47 22.63 32.83
N LEU A 159 22.49 22.85 34.15
CA LEU A 159 21.83 22.01 35.15
C LEU A 159 20.83 22.86 35.92
N SER A 160 19.61 22.37 36.05
CA SER A 160 18.55 23.01 36.83
C SER A 160 18.20 22.13 38.02
N ILE A 161 18.13 22.72 39.22
CA ILE A 161 17.62 22.05 40.43
C ILE A 161 16.40 22.82 40.90
N ASN A 162 15.24 22.15 40.94
CA ASN A 162 13.98 22.78 41.35
C ASN A 162 13.73 24.11 40.63
N ASP A 163 13.90 24.08 39.29
CA ASP A 163 13.72 25.24 38.41
C ASP A 163 14.71 26.40 38.65
N VAL A 164 15.83 26.13 39.32
CA VAL A 164 16.96 27.09 39.43
C VAL A 164 18.07 26.66 38.48
N HIS A 165 18.29 27.43 37.41
CA HIS A 165 19.23 27.09 36.34
C HIS A 165 20.65 27.57 36.62
N THR A 166 21.62 26.69 36.44
CA THR A 166 23.05 26.99 36.44
C THR A 166 23.63 26.69 35.07
N PHE A 167 24.23 27.68 34.44
CA PHE A 167 24.91 27.56 33.16
C PHE A 167 26.42 27.55 33.38
N SER A 168 27.11 26.66 32.67
CA SER A 168 28.56 26.55 32.74
C SER A 168 29.10 25.94 31.45
N SER A 169 30.37 26.21 31.18
CA SER A 169 31.12 25.90 29.95
C SER A 169 30.78 26.74 28.72
N THR A 170 31.73 27.63 28.39
CA THR A 170 31.79 28.36 27.10
C THR A 170 32.37 27.52 25.96
N THR A 171 32.74 26.27 26.24
CA THR A 171 33.30 25.35 25.25
C THR A 171 32.20 24.42 24.77
N ALA A 172 32.03 24.33 23.45
CA ALA A 172 31.08 23.41 22.83
C ALA A 172 31.47 21.95 23.11
N PRO A 173 30.54 21.07 23.49
CA PRO A 173 30.81 19.65 23.60
C PRO A 173 31.15 19.05 22.23
N THR A 174 32.15 18.17 22.20
CA THR A 174 32.42 17.35 21.01
C THR A 174 31.36 16.26 20.91
N ALA A 175 30.79 16.08 19.72
CA ALA A 175 29.91 14.96 19.48
C ALA A 175 30.74 13.68 19.43
N GLU A 176 30.49 12.79 20.38
CA GLU A 176 31.04 11.45 20.36
C GLU A 176 29.96 10.51 19.86
N SER A 177 30.37 9.43 19.19
CA SER A 177 29.49 8.44 18.59
C SER A 177 28.74 7.60 19.62
N GLY A 178 28.41 8.13 20.80
CA GLY A 178 27.77 7.48 21.96
C GLY A 178 28.35 6.10 22.29
N GLU A 179 27.76 5.38 23.22
CA GLU A 179 27.85 3.92 23.18
C GLU A 179 26.49 3.29 23.01
N SER A 180 26.45 1.98 22.71
CA SER A 180 25.22 1.26 22.44
C SER A 180 24.21 1.32 23.59
N THR A 181 24.65 1.63 24.81
CA THR A 181 23.86 1.44 26.04
C THR A 181 23.89 2.68 26.93
N PHE A 182 22.70 3.07 27.39
CA PHE A 182 22.47 4.12 28.38
C PHE A 182 22.13 3.48 29.72
N TYR A 183 22.81 3.90 30.78
CA TYR A 183 22.70 3.39 32.14
C TYR A 183 22.07 4.45 33.05
N ILE A 184 21.21 3.99 33.95
CA ILE A 184 20.54 4.79 34.98
C ILE A 184 20.86 4.13 36.31
N GLY A 185 21.46 4.93 37.20
CA GLY A 185 21.79 4.60 38.57
C GLY A 185 23.10 3.85 38.82
N SER A 186 23.93 3.63 37.81
CA SER A 186 25.34 3.25 37.97
C SER A 186 26.16 3.63 36.73
N ASP A 187 27.48 3.46 36.79
CA ASP A 187 28.28 3.41 35.58
C ASP A 187 28.08 2.08 34.82
N SER A 188 28.62 2.02 33.60
CA SER A 188 28.53 0.87 32.70
C SER A 188 29.28 -0.39 33.20
N SER A 189 30.14 -0.25 34.20
CA SER A 189 30.79 -1.35 34.92
C SER A 189 30.11 -1.65 36.25
N MET A 190 28.88 -1.15 36.47
CA MET A 190 28.12 -1.27 37.71
C MET A 190 28.85 -0.70 38.95
N ARG A 191 29.74 0.27 38.75
CA ARG A 191 30.41 1.03 39.82
C ARG A 191 29.65 2.33 40.10
N TYR A 192 29.93 2.91 41.27
CA TYR A 192 29.39 4.20 41.69
C TYR A 192 27.85 4.24 41.67
N PRO A 193 27.19 3.34 42.41
CA PRO A 193 25.73 3.29 42.44
C PRO A 193 25.16 4.64 42.85
N ALA A 194 24.05 5.02 42.23
CA ALA A 194 23.34 6.24 42.57
C ALA A 194 22.92 6.26 44.04
N SER A 195 22.55 5.10 44.60
CA SER A 195 22.03 4.99 45.98
C SER A 195 20.91 6.02 46.21
N SER A 196 19.94 6.00 45.29
CA SER A 196 18.83 6.95 45.26
C SER A 196 17.60 6.33 44.60
N VAL A 197 16.44 6.90 44.86
CA VAL A 197 15.25 6.69 44.02
C VAL A 197 15.34 7.62 42.81
N ILE A 198 15.20 7.10 41.59
CA ILE A 198 15.15 7.89 40.34
C ILE A 198 13.77 7.70 39.71
N GLU A 199 13.08 8.80 39.42
CA GLU A 199 11.67 8.79 39.03
C GLU A 199 11.40 9.74 37.87
N GLY A 200 10.42 9.39 37.03
CA GLY A 200 9.99 10.23 35.91
C GLY A 200 11.12 10.59 34.95
N LEU A 201 12.10 9.71 34.76
CA LEU A 201 13.23 10.00 33.88
C LEU A 201 12.75 10.05 32.43
N THR A 202 12.89 11.23 31.82
CA THR A 202 12.49 11.51 30.44
C THR A 202 13.64 12.17 29.70
N VAL A 203 13.91 11.70 28.48
CA VAL A 203 14.93 12.24 27.59
C VAL A 203 14.26 12.90 26.40
N TYR A 204 14.60 14.15 26.14
CA TYR A 204 14.13 14.97 25.03
C TYR A 204 15.26 15.20 24.03
N ARG A 205 14.94 15.26 22.74
CA ARG A 205 15.91 15.56 21.66
C ARG A 205 16.19 17.06 21.48
N ARG A 206 15.68 17.92 22.36
CA ARG A 206 15.96 19.36 22.34
C ARG A 206 16.24 19.91 23.74
N PRO A 207 16.92 21.06 23.85
CA PRO A 207 16.98 21.83 25.08
C PRO A 207 15.59 22.37 25.43
N LEU A 208 15.01 21.94 26.55
CA LEU A 208 13.73 22.44 27.05
C LEU A 208 13.82 23.94 27.37
N PHE A 209 12.73 24.64 27.10
CA PHE A 209 12.64 26.08 27.33
C PHE A 209 12.41 26.39 28.81
N ASP A 210 13.21 27.28 29.39
CA ASP A 210 13.12 27.72 30.80
C ASP A 210 12.45 29.09 30.98
N GLY A 211 11.65 29.50 30.00
CA GLY A 211 11.05 30.84 29.97
C GLY A 211 11.97 31.93 29.42
N THR A 212 13.29 31.70 29.33
CA THR A 212 14.24 32.63 28.73
C THR A 212 15.12 32.00 27.65
N TYR A 213 15.57 30.77 27.89
CA TYR A 213 16.61 30.06 27.15
C TYR A 213 16.17 28.62 26.82
N GLY A 214 16.66 28.09 25.70
CA GLY A 214 16.23 26.80 25.14
C GLY A 214 15.34 26.97 23.91
N VAL A 215 14.72 25.87 23.47
CA VAL A 215 13.86 25.87 22.27
C VAL A 215 12.40 26.02 22.71
N ASP A 216 11.83 27.20 22.53
CA ASP A 216 10.41 27.45 22.82
C ASP A 216 9.51 26.73 21.81
N ALA A 217 8.82 25.69 22.28
CA ALA A 217 7.84 24.94 21.49
C ALA A 217 6.42 25.55 21.57
N GLY A 218 6.26 26.73 22.19
CA GLY A 218 4.98 27.41 22.39
C GLY A 218 4.25 27.04 23.69
N ASN A 219 4.87 26.21 24.55
CA ASN A 219 4.30 25.78 25.82
C ASN A 219 4.56 26.78 26.98
N GLY A 220 5.38 27.81 26.75
CA GLY A 220 5.91 28.65 27.82
C GLY A 220 7.06 27.95 28.56
N ASP A 221 7.35 28.38 29.79
CA ASP A 221 8.45 27.82 30.60
C ASP A 221 8.19 26.35 30.98
N GLU A 222 8.70 25.43 30.16
CA GLU A 222 8.46 24.00 30.27
C GLU A 222 9.09 23.41 31.52
N ILE A 223 10.24 23.92 31.96
CA ILE A 223 10.93 23.41 33.16
C ILE A 223 10.10 23.74 34.40
N ASN A 224 9.66 24.99 34.52
CA ASN A 224 8.79 25.43 35.61
C ASN A 224 7.44 24.68 35.59
N LEU A 225 6.86 24.49 34.40
CA LEU A 225 5.60 23.74 34.24
C LEU A 225 5.75 22.28 34.68
N ILE A 226 6.84 21.60 34.33
CA ILE A 226 7.10 20.22 34.79
C ILE A 226 7.28 20.21 36.31
N TYR A 227 8.10 21.12 36.84
CA TYR A 227 8.37 21.21 38.28
C TYR A 227 7.10 21.41 39.10
N ASN A 228 6.21 22.30 38.65
CA ASN A 228 4.97 22.66 39.33
C ASN A 228 3.74 21.84 38.90
N SER A 229 3.91 20.82 38.04
CA SER A 229 2.80 19.99 37.53
C SER A 229 2.07 19.21 38.64
N GLY A 230 2.72 19.00 39.79
CA GLY A 230 2.17 18.33 40.97
C GLY A 230 2.47 16.84 41.01
N THR A 231 2.05 16.19 42.10
CA THR A 231 2.30 14.77 42.38
C THR A 231 1.72 13.87 41.26
N GLY A 232 2.59 13.11 40.62
CA GLY A 232 2.26 11.98 39.75
C GLY A 232 2.10 12.35 38.29
N LYS A 233 2.43 13.60 37.93
CA LYS A 233 2.32 14.08 36.56
C LYS A 233 3.55 13.71 35.76
N ASP A 234 3.31 12.97 34.70
CA ASP A 234 4.31 12.57 33.73
C ASP A 234 4.80 13.80 32.93
N PRO A 235 6.13 14.04 32.85
CA PRO A 235 6.69 15.17 32.11
C PRO A 235 6.20 15.29 30.67
N THR A 236 5.94 14.15 30.01
CA THR A 236 5.49 14.11 28.62
C THR A 236 4.09 14.70 28.40
N LEU A 237 3.29 14.82 29.47
CA LEU A 237 1.97 15.45 29.41
C LEU A 237 2.04 16.98 29.53
N VAL A 238 3.17 17.50 30.00
CA VAL A 238 3.41 18.94 30.16
C VAL A 238 4.00 19.53 28.88
N THR A 239 4.97 18.83 28.28
CA THR A 239 5.71 19.27 27.10
C THR A 239 5.11 18.76 25.78
N GLY A 240 4.26 17.73 25.85
CA GLY A 240 3.92 16.89 24.70
C GLY A 240 4.98 15.79 24.47
N SER A 241 4.69 14.81 23.62
CA SER A 241 5.55 13.63 23.45
C SER A 241 6.29 13.56 22.11
N TRP A 242 6.27 14.60 21.28
CA TRP A 242 6.76 14.57 19.89
C TRP A 242 8.29 14.58 19.76
N ASP A 243 8.99 14.98 20.82
CA ASP A 243 10.44 15.12 20.91
C ASP A 243 11.05 14.28 22.05
N VAL A 244 10.24 13.45 22.71
CA VAL A 244 10.65 12.53 23.75
C VAL A 244 11.26 11.29 23.10
N VAL A 245 12.53 11.01 23.37
CA VAL A 245 13.25 9.84 22.83
C VAL A 245 13.26 8.65 23.79
N PHE A 246 13.06 8.90 25.10
CA PHE A 246 12.93 7.87 26.12
C PHE A 246 12.13 8.39 27.32
N ALA A 247 11.26 7.56 27.90
CA ALA A 247 10.59 7.85 29.18
C ALA A 247 10.47 6.59 30.06
N MET A 248 10.84 6.73 31.34
CA MET A 248 10.54 5.73 32.35
C MET A 248 9.06 5.78 32.72
N PRO A 249 8.44 4.62 33.00
CA PRO A 249 7.01 4.58 33.33
C PRO A 249 6.68 5.32 34.62
N THR A 250 5.58 6.05 34.58
CA THR A 250 5.09 6.91 35.66
C THR A 250 3.81 6.36 36.33
N ASN A 251 3.17 5.33 35.75
CA ASN A 251 1.77 4.98 36.03
C ASN A 251 1.52 3.67 36.81
N ALA A 252 2.53 2.93 37.27
CA ALA A 252 2.30 1.64 37.92
C ALA A 252 2.27 1.79 39.45
N SER A 253 1.09 1.57 40.05
CA SER A 253 0.91 1.35 41.50
C SER A 253 1.88 0.28 42.03
N THR A 254 2.25 0.39 43.31
CA THR A 254 3.16 -0.49 44.07
C THR A 254 3.16 -1.97 43.64
N GLY A 255 4.36 -2.56 43.47
CA GLY A 255 4.56 -3.97 43.10
C GLY A 255 5.90 -4.19 42.37
N ALA A 256 6.42 -5.42 42.43
CA ALA A 256 7.69 -5.81 41.80
C ALA A 256 7.70 -5.48 40.30
N ILE A 257 8.82 -4.94 39.79
CA ILE A 257 9.00 -4.75 38.34
C ILE A 257 9.29 -6.14 37.76
N THR A 258 8.27 -6.82 37.26
CA THR A 258 8.45 -8.14 36.63
C THR A 258 9.29 -8.00 35.36
N THR A 259 10.37 -8.77 35.24
CA THR A 259 11.16 -8.87 34.00
C THR A 259 10.30 -9.48 32.89
N GLY A 260 9.84 -8.63 31.98
CA GLY A 260 8.94 -8.92 30.87
C GLY A 260 8.71 -7.62 30.08
N THR A 261 7.95 -7.66 28.99
CA THR A 261 7.61 -6.54 28.07
C THR A 261 6.81 -5.39 28.73
N GLY A 262 7.31 -4.86 29.84
CA GLY A 262 6.65 -3.88 30.69
C GLY A 262 7.37 -2.53 30.72
N ASN A 263 6.70 -1.54 30.15
CA ASN A 263 6.53 -0.17 30.65
C ASN A 263 7.65 0.87 30.46
N ALA A 264 8.88 0.55 30.05
CA ALA A 264 9.78 1.59 29.55
C ALA A 264 9.41 1.96 28.10
N TRP A 265 9.22 3.24 27.83
CA TRP A 265 8.74 3.71 26.53
C TRP A 265 9.87 4.39 25.75
N SER A 266 10.25 3.82 24.61
CA SER A 266 11.08 4.48 23.59
C SER A 266 10.19 5.08 22.50
N HIS A 267 10.67 6.11 21.83
CA HIS A 267 9.92 6.75 20.74
C HIS A 267 9.65 5.77 19.56
N PRO A 268 8.47 5.88 18.89
CA PRO A 268 7.36 6.77 19.23
C PRO A 268 6.53 6.32 20.44
N HIS A 269 6.21 7.29 21.31
CA HIS A 269 5.46 7.12 22.55
C HIS A 269 3.98 6.75 22.29
N SER A 270 3.47 5.72 22.97
CA SER A 270 2.10 5.20 22.76
C SER A 270 1.00 5.99 23.46
N SER A 271 1.32 6.91 24.38
CA SER A 271 0.32 7.71 25.11
C SER A 271 0.04 9.08 24.50
N ASN A 272 0.24 9.24 23.19
CA ASN A 272 -0.29 10.39 22.41
C ASN A 272 -1.84 10.37 22.29
N LEU A 273 -2.50 9.82 23.30
CA LEU A 273 -3.94 9.64 23.49
C LEU A 273 -4.34 10.25 24.85
N LEU A 274 -4.08 11.54 25.06
CA LEU A 274 -4.69 12.26 26.18
C LEU A 274 -5.99 12.94 25.73
N GLY A 275 -7.12 12.28 26.01
CA GLY A 275 -8.44 12.89 25.94
C GLY A 275 -8.65 13.87 27.10
N GLY A 276 -8.56 15.17 26.83
CA GLY A 276 -8.99 16.24 27.73
C GLY A 276 -10.44 16.67 27.45
N THR A 277 -11.25 16.80 28.51
CA THR A 277 -12.73 16.93 28.48
C THR A 277 -13.32 18.20 27.83
N ASN A 278 -12.51 19.14 27.32
CA ASN A 278 -13.01 20.42 26.79
C ASN A 278 -12.60 20.73 25.34
N GLY A 279 -12.05 19.76 24.61
CA GLY A 279 -12.10 19.74 23.13
C GLY A 279 -11.51 20.90 22.34
N LYS A 280 -10.66 21.79 22.91
CA LYS A 280 -10.15 22.95 22.16
C LYS A 280 -8.70 23.42 22.38
N ASN A 281 -7.81 22.72 23.10
CA ASN A 281 -6.40 23.16 23.18
C ASN A 281 -5.40 21.97 23.21
N GLY A 282 -4.96 21.50 22.04
CA GLY A 282 -3.86 20.53 21.85
C GLY A 282 -3.81 19.94 20.43
N PHE A 283 -2.61 19.81 19.84
CA PHE A 283 -2.36 19.31 18.48
C PHE A 283 -2.47 17.77 18.44
N MET A 284 -3.07 17.21 17.37
CA MET A 284 -3.47 15.79 17.13
C MET A 284 -4.94 15.47 17.48
N MET A 285 -5.88 15.54 16.51
CA MET A 285 -7.30 15.18 16.71
C MET A 285 -7.99 14.54 15.48
N ASP A 286 -7.52 13.40 14.97
CA ASP A 286 -8.41 12.55 14.13
C ASP A 286 -8.39 11.04 14.42
N GLY A 287 -7.59 10.59 15.38
CA GLY A 287 -7.69 9.22 15.91
C GLY A 287 -7.04 8.13 15.05
N THR A 288 -6.29 8.47 13.99
CA THR A 288 -5.48 7.50 13.24
C THR A 288 -4.15 8.09 12.77
N TYR A 289 -3.05 7.44 13.16
CA TYR A 289 -1.66 7.83 12.88
C TYR A 289 -1.31 8.01 11.39
N THR A 290 -2.16 7.57 10.47
CA THR A 290 -1.95 7.58 9.02
C THR A 290 -2.26 8.92 8.36
N ASN A 291 -2.98 9.84 8.99
CA ASN A 291 -3.39 11.11 8.37
C ASN A 291 -2.41 12.29 8.59
N ASP A 292 -1.44 12.15 9.49
CA ASP A 292 -0.53 13.25 9.87
C ASP A 292 0.92 13.09 9.34
N GLY A 293 1.13 12.26 8.32
CA GLY A 293 2.29 12.36 7.43
C GLY A 293 3.62 11.77 7.92
N TRP A 294 3.65 10.84 8.87
CA TRP A 294 4.88 10.15 9.28
C TRP A 294 4.84 8.66 8.91
N ALA A 295 5.56 8.30 7.83
CA ALA A 295 5.82 6.90 7.45
C ALA A 295 7.17 6.43 8.04
N VAL A 296 7.23 5.15 8.42
CA VAL A 296 8.44 4.44 8.86
C VAL A 296 9.36 4.24 7.65
N GLU A 297 10.62 4.68 7.74
CA GLU A 297 11.66 4.30 6.78
C GLU A 297 12.17 2.87 7.07
N ASN A 298 11.79 1.92 6.24
CA ASN A 298 12.63 0.80 5.79
C ASN A 298 12.13 0.32 4.41
N PRO A 299 13.01 -0.10 3.48
CA PRO A 299 12.71 -0.15 2.05
C PRO A 299 12.04 -1.48 1.65
N ALA A 300 11.34 -1.39 0.52
CA ALA A 300 10.63 -2.43 -0.22
C ALA A 300 9.22 -2.77 0.27
N PHE A 301 8.24 -2.20 -0.44
CA PHE A 301 6.90 -2.75 -0.56
C PHE A 301 6.65 -3.07 -2.04
N GLU A 302 6.23 -4.30 -2.30
CA GLU A 302 5.91 -4.86 -3.61
C GLU A 302 4.39 -4.79 -3.80
N PHE A 303 3.90 -4.15 -4.86
CA PHE A 303 2.48 -4.07 -5.17
C PHE A 303 2.15 -4.92 -6.42
N ALA A 304 1.29 -5.90 -6.23
CA ALA A 304 0.49 -6.50 -7.30
C ALA A 304 -0.90 -5.82 -7.32
N SER A 305 -1.31 -5.36 -8.50
CA SER A 305 -2.59 -4.77 -8.92
C SER A 305 -2.83 -3.26 -8.71
N ALA A 306 -2.77 -2.53 -9.84
CA ALA A 306 -3.55 -1.35 -10.22
C ALA A 306 -3.62 -0.09 -9.32
N SER A 307 -2.52 0.40 -8.72
CA SER A 307 -2.55 1.73 -8.07
C SER A 307 -1.29 2.59 -8.28
N THR A 308 -1.52 3.91 -8.36
CA THR A 308 -0.52 5.01 -8.44
C THR A 308 0.20 5.17 -7.10
N THR A 309 1.52 5.37 -7.12
CA THR A 309 2.33 5.58 -5.92
C THR A 309 2.83 7.03 -5.82
N PHE A 310 2.83 7.57 -4.61
CA PHE A 310 3.44 8.85 -4.25
C PHE A 310 4.72 8.54 -3.46
N THR A 311 5.85 9.18 -3.76
CA THR A 311 7.00 9.13 -2.84
C THR A 311 6.70 9.89 -1.55
N ALA A 312 7.29 9.47 -0.43
CA ALA A 312 7.00 9.98 0.92
C ALA A 312 7.36 11.47 1.17
N GLY A 313 7.71 12.24 0.14
CA GLY A 313 8.00 13.69 0.20
C GLY A 313 6.99 14.58 -0.55
N GLY A 314 6.10 14.01 -1.37
CA GLY A 314 5.15 14.78 -2.18
C GLY A 314 4.08 15.50 -1.35
N ALA A 315 4.17 16.82 -1.26
CA ALA A 315 3.19 17.67 -0.58
C ALA A 315 2.35 18.49 -1.57
N LYS A 316 1.05 18.64 -1.30
CA LYS A 316 0.25 19.69 -1.91
C LYS A 316 0.57 21.02 -1.24
N ARG A 317 0.95 22.05 -2.01
CA ARG A 317 1.16 23.41 -1.49
C ARG A 317 0.15 24.39 -2.08
N ASN A 318 -0.18 25.42 -1.32
CA ASN A 318 -0.86 26.59 -1.86
C ASN A 318 -0.03 27.13 -3.02
N SER A 319 -0.60 27.12 -4.21
CA SER A 319 0.02 27.67 -5.41
C SER A 319 -0.67 28.99 -5.76
N GLY A 320 0.02 29.84 -6.51
CA GLY A 320 -0.62 30.98 -7.19
C GLY A 320 -1.31 30.59 -8.50
N GLY A 321 -1.33 29.29 -8.83
CA GLY A 321 -1.90 28.76 -10.06
C GLY A 321 -3.42 28.64 -10.01
N PRO A 322 -4.04 28.00 -11.03
CA PRO A 322 -5.48 27.93 -11.09
C PRO A 322 -6.07 27.16 -9.92
N PHE A 323 -5.40 26.13 -9.40
CA PHE A 323 -5.93 25.33 -8.30
C PHE A 323 -5.49 25.90 -6.95
N ALA A 324 -6.34 25.77 -5.93
CA ALA A 324 -6.00 26.23 -4.59
C ALA A 324 -4.78 25.50 -3.99
N SER A 325 -4.48 24.30 -4.49
CA SER A 325 -3.30 23.54 -4.10
C SER A 325 -2.82 22.65 -5.25
N GLY A 326 -1.51 22.69 -5.50
CA GLY A 326 -0.84 21.91 -6.53
C GLY A 326 0.11 20.87 -5.96
N VAL A 327 0.39 19.80 -6.69
CA VAL A 327 1.44 18.86 -6.27
C VAL A 327 2.79 19.50 -6.54
N MET A 328 3.52 19.82 -5.47
CA MET A 328 4.90 20.29 -5.60
C MET A 328 5.79 19.08 -5.85
N VAL A 329 6.55 19.13 -6.93
CA VAL A 329 7.54 18.11 -7.24
C VAL A 329 8.90 18.78 -7.21
N SER A 330 9.62 18.60 -6.11
CA SER A 330 10.91 19.25 -5.84
C SER A 330 12.02 18.21 -5.72
N GLY A 331 13.26 18.60 -6.00
CA GLY A 331 14.38 17.71 -5.72
C GLY A 331 15.74 18.39 -5.84
N TRP A 332 16.56 18.26 -4.80
CA TRP A 332 17.89 18.87 -4.84
C TRP A 332 18.78 18.18 -5.89
N GLN A 333 19.22 18.95 -6.88
CA GLN A 333 20.20 18.51 -7.87
C GLN A 333 21.61 18.55 -7.23
N GLY A 334 21.87 17.64 -6.28
CA GLY A 334 23.11 17.62 -5.51
C GLY A 334 23.62 16.24 -5.09
N GLN A 335 22.75 15.30 -4.69
CA GLN A 335 23.13 13.92 -4.32
C GLN A 335 21.99 12.93 -4.57
N ASN A 336 22.32 11.66 -4.80
CA ASN A 336 21.48 10.61 -5.39
C ASN A 336 20.22 10.16 -4.60
N THR A 337 19.74 10.87 -3.58
CA THR A 337 18.82 10.24 -2.61
C THR A 337 17.49 10.94 -2.30
N TYR A 338 17.22 12.17 -2.73
CA TYR A 338 15.95 12.83 -2.36
C TYR A 338 15.34 13.64 -3.51
N ARG A 339 14.38 13.04 -4.22
CA ARG A 339 13.53 13.70 -5.23
C ARG A 339 12.08 13.29 -5.02
N ASP A 340 11.18 14.24 -5.12
CA ASP A 340 9.75 13.96 -5.19
C ASP A 340 9.44 13.39 -6.58
N ALA A 341 8.62 12.35 -6.66
CA ALA A 341 8.15 11.80 -7.92
C ALA A 341 6.74 11.21 -7.72
N LEU A 342 5.92 11.35 -8.75
CA LEU A 342 4.64 10.65 -8.85
C LEU A 342 4.81 9.53 -9.85
N ALA A 343 4.46 8.30 -9.48
CA ALA A 343 4.51 7.17 -10.40
C ALA A 343 3.12 6.54 -10.60
N ALA A 344 2.70 6.38 -11.86
CA ALA A 344 1.46 5.70 -12.21
C ALA A 344 1.79 4.47 -13.07
N SER A 345 1.13 3.34 -12.81
CA SER A 345 1.33 2.17 -13.67
C SER A 345 0.66 2.37 -15.02
N ALA A 346 1.30 1.90 -16.10
CA ALA A 346 0.64 1.78 -17.41
C ALA A 346 -0.59 0.85 -17.38
N GLY A 347 -0.68 -0.04 -16.38
CA GLY A 347 -1.75 -1.02 -16.23
C GLY A 347 -1.59 -2.22 -17.16
N SER A 348 -2.61 -3.06 -17.26
CA SER A 348 -2.57 -4.23 -18.14
C SER A 348 -2.61 -3.81 -19.62
N GLN A 349 -1.87 -4.54 -20.45
CA GLN A 349 -1.95 -4.40 -21.90
C GLN A 349 -3.35 -4.81 -22.37
N ILE A 350 -3.99 -3.95 -23.16
CA ILE A 350 -5.29 -4.23 -23.79
C ILE A 350 -5.06 -4.82 -25.19
N SER A 351 -4.26 -4.15 -26.03
CA SER A 351 -3.93 -4.61 -27.38
C SER A 351 -2.74 -3.87 -27.96
N GLY A 352 -1.73 -4.58 -28.47
CA GLY A 352 -0.52 -3.93 -29.03
C GLY A 352 0.12 -2.98 -28.00
N ASN A 353 0.41 -1.73 -28.37
CA ASN A 353 0.93 -0.74 -27.42
C ASN A 353 -0.15 0.10 -26.71
N PHE A 354 -1.39 -0.41 -26.67
CA PHE A 354 -2.50 0.17 -25.92
C PHE A 354 -2.67 -0.56 -24.58
N TYR A 355 -2.60 0.20 -23.49
CA TYR A 355 -2.67 -0.24 -22.10
C TYR A 355 -3.82 0.47 -21.38
N GLN A 356 -4.22 -0.05 -20.23
CA GLN A 356 -5.30 0.52 -19.41
C GLN A 356 -5.09 2.02 -19.13
N ASN A 357 -3.86 2.42 -18.77
CA ASN A 357 -3.55 3.79 -18.37
C ASN A 357 -2.58 4.51 -19.34
N TRP A 358 -2.37 3.97 -20.55
CA TRP A 358 -1.45 4.55 -21.53
C TRP A 358 -1.75 4.09 -22.96
N ASP A 359 -1.62 4.99 -23.93
CA ASP A 359 -1.57 4.61 -25.35
C ASP A 359 -0.33 5.24 -25.99
N ASP A 360 0.65 4.43 -26.37
CA ASP A 360 1.85 4.93 -27.03
C ASP A 360 1.58 5.38 -28.48
N ASN A 361 0.45 4.94 -29.07
CA ASN A 361 0.11 5.28 -30.44
C ASN A 361 -0.43 6.70 -30.59
N GLN A 362 -1.10 7.24 -29.58
CA GLN A 362 -1.74 8.54 -29.62
C GLN A 362 -2.12 9.01 -28.22
N GLY A 363 -2.22 10.32 -28.02
CA GLY A 363 -2.67 10.87 -26.75
C GLY A 363 -2.39 12.34 -26.57
N SER A 364 -2.74 12.82 -25.38
CA SER A 364 -2.38 14.14 -24.88
C SER A 364 -2.01 14.09 -23.42
N ILE A 365 -1.08 14.95 -23.00
CA ILE A 365 -0.84 15.25 -21.58
C ILE A 365 -1.09 16.74 -21.39
N SER A 366 -2.02 17.08 -20.50
CA SER A 366 -2.39 18.44 -20.14
C SER A 366 -2.05 18.70 -18.68
N PHE A 367 -1.40 19.82 -18.37
CA PHE A 367 -1.07 20.19 -16.99
C PHE A 367 -0.82 21.69 -16.87
N TRP A 368 -0.95 22.19 -15.65
CA TRP A 368 -0.47 23.51 -15.26
C TRP A 368 0.87 23.37 -14.55
N ILE A 369 1.78 24.30 -14.82
CA ILE A 369 3.10 24.33 -14.22
C ILE A 369 3.43 25.72 -13.70
N THR A 370 3.87 25.78 -12.44
CA THR A 370 4.44 26.98 -11.82
C THR A 370 5.91 26.68 -11.47
N PRO A 371 6.87 27.03 -12.36
CA PRO A 371 8.28 26.72 -12.16
C PRO A 371 8.90 27.57 -11.05
N GLU A 372 9.90 27.03 -10.34
CA GLU A 372 10.75 27.79 -9.41
C GLU A 372 11.97 28.43 -10.11
N TRP A 373 12.02 28.29 -11.44
CA TRP A 373 13.08 28.75 -12.32
C TRP A 373 12.54 29.67 -13.42
N ASN A 374 13.41 30.55 -13.91
CA ASN A 374 13.13 31.32 -15.12
C ASN A 374 13.47 30.48 -16.35
N GLY A 375 12.97 30.86 -17.52
CA GLY A 375 13.18 30.14 -18.79
C GLY A 375 14.60 29.60 -18.99
N ASN A 376 15.63 30.39 -18.64
CA ASN A 376 17.00 29.89 -18.42
C ASN A 376 17.44 29.95 -16.95
N ASP A 377 17.74 28.81 -16.38
CA ASP A 377 18.49 28.65 -15.13
C ASP A 377 19.77 27.81 -15.33
N GLY A 378 20.09 27.45 -16.59
CA GLY A 378 21.21 26.60 -16.94
C GLY A 378 21.01 25.11 -16.67
N LEU A 379 19.83 24.69 -16.18
CA LEU A 379 19.54 23.31 -15.81
C LEU A 379 18.52 22.66 -16.75
N GLN A 380 18.47 21.33 -16.70
CA GLN A 380 17.40 20.55 -17.30
C GLN A 380 16.39 20.22 -16.20
N HIS A 381 15.09 20.21 -16.54
CA HIS A 381 14.00 19.85 -15.62
C HIS A 381 13.08 18.84 -16.29
N THR A 382 12.96 17.63 -15.74
CA THR A 382 12.05 16.61 -16.27
C THR A 382 10.67 16.79 -15.64
N ILE A 383 9.65 17.03 -16.46
CA ILE A 383 8.28 17.26 -16.00
C ILE A 383 7.49 15.95 -16.02
N PHE A 384 7.59 15.20 -17.12
CA PHE A 384 6.95 13.90 -17.30
C PHE A 384 7.88 12.95 -18.06
N SER A 385 7.85 11.67 -17.72
CA SER A 385 8.49 10.58 -18.46
C SER A 385 7.69 9.29 -18.32
N ASP A 386 7.50 8.52 -19.38
CA ASP A 386 6.95 7.16 -19.29
C ASP A 386 7.98 6.12 -18.81
N GLY A 387 9.21 6.55 -18.46
CA GLY A 387 10.31 5.72 -17.98
C GLY A 387 11.23 5.13 -19.07
N ILE A 388 10.80 5.07 -20.34
CA ILE A 388 11.58 4.42 -21.42
C ILE A 388 11.61 5.27 -22.70
N SER A 389 10.49 5.86 -23.09
CA SER A 389 10.25 6.35 -24.44
C SER A 389 9.80 7.81 -24.47
N LEU A 390 8.66 8.20 -23.92
CA LEU A 390 8.08 9.53 -24.07
C LEU A 390 8.40 10.44 -22.88
N MET A 391 8.85 11.67 -23.16
CA MET A 391 9.28 12.62 -22.14
C MET A 391 8.83 14.05 -22.45
N VAL A 392 8.45 14.79 -21.41
CA VAL A 392 8.29 16.25 -21.41
C VAL A 392 9.32 16.85 -20.47
N PHE A 393 10.23 17.69 -20.97
CA PHE A 393 11.27 18.29 -20.15
C PHE A 393 11.72 19.65 -20.69
N LYS A 394 12.19 20.50 -19.78
CA LYS A 394 12.87 21.75 -20.11
C LYS A 394 14.36 21.50 -20.28
N ARG A 395 14.97 22.03 -21.34
CA ARG A 395 16.41 21.94 -21.64
C ARG A 395 17.20 23.15 -21.14
N THR A 396 18.53 22.99 -21.04
CA THR A 396 19.47 24.06 -20.66
C THR A 396 19.53 25.24 -21.64
N ASN A 397 18.89 25.13 -22.81
CA ASN A 397 18.83 26.16 -23.86
C ASN A 397 17.46 26.83 -23.99
N ASN A 398 16.66 26.84 -22.91
CA ASN A 398 15.35 27.53 -22.81
C ASN A 398 14.23 26.92 -23.65
N THR A 399 14.33 25.65 -24.03
CA THR A 399 13.23 25.00 -24.74
C THR A 399 12.50 24.04 -23.84
N LEU A 400 11.17 24.08 -23.90
CA LEU A 400 10.32 22.98 -23.46
C LEU A 400 10.24 21.99 -24.62
N ALA A 401 10.68 20.76 -24.39
CA ALA A 401 10.74 19.71 -25.39
C ALA A 401 9.80 18.57 -25.03
N PHE A 402 9.10 18.08 -26.04
CA PHE A 402 8.44 16.79 -26.03
C PHE A 402 9.25 15.86 -26.93
N ARG A 403 9.75 14.78 -26.36
CA ARG A 403 10.73 13.91 -27.00
C ARG A 403 10.29 12.48 -26.87
N ARG A 404 10.78 11.68 -27.82
CA ARG A 404 10.90 10.25 -27.63
C ARG A 404 12.34 9.74 -27.65
N VAL A 405 12.69 8.82 -26.75
CA VAL A 405 14.00 8.18 -26.68
C VAL A 405 14.27 7.44 -28.00
N GLY A 406 15.48 7.60 -28.53
CA GLY A 406 15.86 7.06 -29.84
C GLY A 406 15.54 7.96 -31.04
N ILE A 407 14.76 9.03 -30.85
CA ILE A 407 14.57 10.08 -31.87
C ILE A 407 14.98 11.46 -31.32
N ALA A 408 15.09 12.43 -32.24
CA ALA A 408 15.20 13.85 -31.89
C ALA A 408 13.92 14.32 -31.19
N ASP A 409 13.92 15.54 -30.67
CA ASP A 409 12.71 16.12 -30.09
C ASP A 409 11.56 16.07 -31.11
N ILE A 410 10.42 15.54 -30.70
CA ILE A 410 9.21 15.49 -31.54
C ILE A 410 8.79 16.92 -31.84
N VAL A 411 8.84 17.77 -30.81
CA VAL A 411 8.59 19.20 -30.89
C VAL A 411 9.31 19.89 -29.72
N SER A 412 9.78 21.11 -29.95
CA SER A 412 10.30 21.96 -28.88
C SER A 412 9.86 23.40 -29.12
N THR A 413 9.62 24.14 -28.04
CA THR A 413 9.20 25.55 -28.10
C THR A 413 10.01 26.40 -27.13
N ASP A 414 10.26 27.65 -27.49
CA ASP A 414 11.03 28.56 -26.65
C ASP A 414 10.20 29.01 -25.45
N ILE A 415 10.78 28.85 -24.26
CA ILE A 415 10.21 29.27 -22.97
C ILE A 415 11.13 30.28 -22.27
N SER A 416 12.01 30.95 -23.01
CA SER A 416 12.89 32.00 -22.47
C SER A 416 12.14 33.12 -21.73
N SER A 417 10.85 33.32 -22.05
CA SER A 417 9.95 34.27 -21.40
C SER A 417 9.35 33.78 -20.09
N TRP A 418 9.56 32.52 -19.70
CA TRP A 418 9.03 31.99 -18.45
C TRP A 418 9.69 32.64 -17.24
N VAL A 419 8.88 32.99 -16.24
CA VAL A 419 9.31 33.62 -15.00
C VAL A 419 8.99 32.70 -13.83
N ALA A 420 9.95 32.52 -12.93
CA ALA A 420 9.77 31.75 -11.71
C ALA A 420 8.56 32.27 -10.91
N GLY A 421 7.70 31.35 -10.46
CA GLY A 421 6.46 31.64 -9.74
C GLY A 421 5.27 32.04 -10.61
N SER A 422 5.42 32.19 -11.93
CA SER A 422 4.29 32.40 -12.85
C SER A 422 3.74 31.08 -13.34
N THR A 423 2.42 30.96 -13.48
CA THR A 423 1.79 29.70 -13.89
C THR A 423 1.51 29.66 -15.39
N TYR A 424 1.77 28.51 -16.02
CA TYR A 424 1.57 28.26 -17.45
C TYR A 424 0.73 27.00 -17.67
N PHE A 425 -0.17 27.03 -18.65
CA PHE A 425 -0.91 25.85 -19.09
C PHE A 425 -0.17 25.20 -20.25
N VAL A 426 0.10 23.89 -20.14
CA VAL A 426 0.84 23.13 -21.16
C VAL A 426 -0.01 21.94 -21.62
N VAL A 427 -0.10 21.76 -22.93
CA VAL A 427 -0.65 20.54 -23.55
C VAL A 427 0.34 20.00 -24.56
N VAL A 428 0.79 18.75 -24.37
CA VAL A 428 1.53 18.01 -25.41
C VAL A 428 0.59 17.01 -26.06
N ARG A 429 0.68 16.87 -27.38
CA ARG A 429 -0.15 15.95 -28.17
C ARG A 429 0.71 15.10 -29.08
N TRP A 430 0.31 13.85 -29.28
CA TRP A 430 0.92 12.95 -30.26
C TRP A 430 -0.09 12.05 -30.94
N ASP A 431 0.22 11.70 -32.18
CA ASP A 431 -0.35 10.54 -32.88
C ASP A 431 0.79 9.99 -33.75
N THR A 432 1.01 8.68 -33.71
CA THR A 432 2.11 8.00 -34.40
C THR A 432 1.76 7.58 -35.83
N LYS A 433 0.46 7.55 -36.14
CA LYS A 433 -0.10 7.05 -37.40
C LYS A 433 -0.69 8.17 -38.24
N ASN A 434 -1.37 9.11 -37.61
CA ASN A 434 -2.00 10.25 -38.26
C ASN A 434 -1.27 11.54 -37.88
N ALA A 435 -1.09 12.42 -38.85
CA ALA A 435 -0.60 13.76 -38.56
C ALA A 435 -1.72 14.61 -37.94
N ILE A 436 -1.44 15.27 -36.82
CA ILE A 436 -2.38 16.07 -36.03
C ILE A 436 -2.97 17.22 -36.86
N ASP A 437 -2.14 17.88 -37.66
CA ASP A 437 -2.52 18.99 -38.55
C ASP A 437 -2.46 18.63 -40.04
N GLY A 438 -2.43 17.32 -40.35
CA GLY A 438 -2.21 16.80 -41.69
C GLY A 438 -0.75 16.75 -42.16
N THR A 439 0.20 17.30 -41.40
CA THR A 439 1.64 17.24 -41.71
C THR A 439 2.50 16.75 -40.53
N ASN A 440 2.23 17.20 -39.32
CA ASN A 440 3.03 17.05 -38.11
C ASN A 440 2.39 16.04 -37.14
N TYR A 441 3.20 15.17 -36.54
CA TYR A 441 2.75 14.06 -35.69
C TYR A 441 2.75 14.39 -34.19
N GLY A 442 3.23 15.57 -33.80
CA GLY A 442 3.22 16.03 -32.41
C GLY A 442 3.16 17.54 -32.28
N SER A 443 2.72 18.04 -31.12
CA SER A 443 2.68 19.48 -30.83
C SER A 443 2.81 19.77 -29.33
N ILE A 444 3.26 20.99 -29.01
CA ILE A 444 3.21 21.59 -27.67
C ILE A 444 2.34 22.84 -27.76
N SER A 445 1.40 23.01 -26.84
CA SER A 445 0.61 24.22 -26.67
C SER A 445 0.94 24.84 -25.32
N ILE A 446 1.26 26.15 -25.30
CA ILE A 446 1.46 26.90 -24.06
C ILE A 446 0.44 28.04 -24.03
N ASN A 447 -0.44 28.06 -23.03
CA ASN A 447 -1.52 29.05 -22.92
C ASN A 447 -2.31 29.19 -24.24
N ASP A 448 -2.68 28.05 -24.82
CA ASP A 448 -3.41 27.97 -26.09
C ASP A 448 -2.65 28.49 -27.33
N VAL A 449 -1.32 28.60 -27.25
CA VAL A 449 -0.46 28.90 -28.40
C VAL A 449 0.28 27.64 -28.83
N HIS A 450 -0.04 27.14 -30.03
CA HIS A 450 0.44 25.85 -30.53
C HIS A 450 1.75 25.97 -31.31
N THR A 451 2.71 25.10 -30.99
CA THR A 451 3.93 24.82 -31.75
C THR A 451 3.83 23.41 -32.31
N LEU A 452 3.97 23.26 -33.63
CA LEU A 452 3.88 21.98 -34.33
C LEU A 452 5.27 21.34 -34.49
N GLY A 453 5.31 20.01 -34.49
CA GLY A 453 6.51 19.20 -34.38
C GLY A 453 7.05 18.60 -35.67
N THR A 454 7.49 17.35 -35.56
CA THR A 454 8.08 16.56 -36.66
C THR A 454 7.04 16.14 -37.69
N THR A 455 7.47 16.14 -38.97
CA THR A 455 6.68 15.70 -40.13
C THR A 455 6.80 14.20 -40.42
N SER A 456 7.59 13.48 -39.62
CA SER A 456 7.84 12.04 -39.80
C SER A 456 7.12 11.26 -38.72
N SER A 457 6.32 10.26 -39.13
CA SER A 457 5.76 9.26 -38.22
C SER A 457 6.86 8.49 -37.49
N TRP A 458 6.51 7.86 -36.38
CA TRP A 458 7.42 6.99 -35.64
C TRP A 458 6.73 5.70 -35.18
N THR A 459 7.50 4.63 -34.99
CA THR A 459 6.95 3.33 -34.58
C THR A 459 6.66 3.29 -33.10
N SER A 460 5.43 3.10 -32.64
CA SER A 460 5.10 2.94 -31.20
C SER A 460 5.98 1.86 -30.51
N VAL A 461 6.34 2.05 -29.25
CA VAL A 461 7.03 1.07 -28.41
C VAL A 461 6.17 0.68 -27.21
N THR A 462 6.49 -0.47 -26.64
CA THR A 462 5.97 -0.88 -25.34
C THR A 462 6.40 0.17 -24.30
N PRO A 463 5.45 0.84 -23.62
CA PRO A 463 5.76 1.77 -22.54
C PRO A 463 6.37 1.03 -21.36
N SER A 464 6.99 1.76 -20.43
CA SER A 464 7.43 1.15 -19.18
C SER A 464 6.24 0.85 -18.27
N ASP A 465 6.45 -0.06 -17.32
CA ASP A 465 5.44 -0.39 -16.32
C ASP A 465 5.02 0.83 -15.47
N LEU A 466 5.89 1.85 -15.36
CA LEU A 466 5.71 3.04 -14.53
C LEU A 466 5.93 4.35 -15.31
N GLN A 467 4.92 5.20 -15.32
CA GLN A 467 4.99 6.58 -15.78
C GLN A 467 5.35 7.48 -14.60
N PHE A 468 6.29 8.39 -14.78
CA PHE A 468 6.81 9.30 -13.78
C PHE A 468 6.43 10.75 -14.09
N THR A 469 5.90 11.47 -13.12
CA THR A 469 5.88 12.94 -13.10
C THR A 469 6.99 13.42 -12.17
N GLY A 470 7.88 14.24 -12.70
CA GLY A 470 9.02 14.84 -12.01
C GLY A 470 10.29 14.00 -11.86
N ASN A 471 10.34 12.84 -12.52
CA ASN A 471 11.55 12.01 -12.61
C ASN A 471 11.59 11.31 -13.98
N ASN A 472 12.78 10.86 -14.41
CA ASN A 472 12.98 10.06 -15.63
C ASN A 472 13.39 8.60 -15.31
N GLY A 473 12.93 8.03 -14.19
CA GLY A 473 13.41 6.72 -13.70
C GLY A 473 14.91 6.68 -13.36
N GLY A 474 15.58 7.84 -13.29
CA GLY A 474 17.02 7.99 -13.16
C GLY A 474 17.39 9.31 -12.44
N ILE A 475 18.62 9.42 -11.97
CA ILE A 475 18.99 10.35 -10.88
C ILE A 475 19.16 11.83 -11.29
N LEU A 476 18.74 12.24 -12.48
CA LEU A 476 19.10 13.55 -13.03
C LEU A 476 17.86 14.33 -13.51
N SER A 477 17.59 15.46 -12.84
CA SER A 477 16.72 16.59 -13.26
C SER A 477 15.27 16.55 -12.75
N ALA A 478 15.05 17.04 -11.53
CA ALA A 478 13.73 17.28 -10.96
C ALA A 478 13.08 18.48 -11.66
N PRO A 479 11.74 18.57 -11.68
CA PRO A 479 11.05 19.65 -12.35
C PRO A 479 11.23 20.97 -11.61
N ASP A 480 11.46 20.94 -10.29
CA ASP A 480 11.56 22.10 -9.40
C ASP A 480 10.41 23.08 -9.69
N ALA A 481 9.19 22.53 -9.63
CA ALA A 481 7.97 23.20 -10.03
C ALA A 481 6.75 22.63 -9.30
N ILE A 482 5.68 23.44 -9.22
CA ILE A 482 4.35 22.97 -8.85
C ILE A 482 3.64 22.49 -10.12
N ILE A 483 3.15 21.26 -10.12
CA ILE A 483 2.38 20.66 -11.21
C ILE A 483 0.95 20.42 -10.75
N GLU A 484 -0.01 20.89 -11.54
CA GLU A 484 -1.43 20.90 -11.19
C GLU A 484 -2.31 20.43 -12.34
N GLY A 485 -3.40 19.72 -12.02
CA GLY A 485 -4.35 19.25 -13.02
C GLY A 485 -3.74 18.36 -14.11
N LEU A 486 -2.64 17.65 -13.81
CA LEU A 486 -2.02 16.76 -14.79
C LEU A 486 -3.02 15.68 -15.19
N THR A 487 -3.38 15.67 -16.46
CA THR A 487 -4.40 14.79 -17.05
C THR A 487 -3.85 14.21 -18.33
N ILE A 488 -3.95 12.89 -18.48
CA ILE A 488 -3.48 12.13 -19.63
C ILE A 488 -4.71 11.59 -20.37
N TYR A 489 -4.77 11.83 -21.67
CA TYR A 489 -5.86 11.46 -22.56
C TYR A 489 -5.38 10.45 -23.60
N ARG A 490 -6.27 9.55 -24.02
CA ARG A 490 -6.02 8.55 -25.09
C ARG A 490 -6.09 9.10 -26.51
N ARG A 491 -6.28 10.40 -26.66
CA ARG A 491 -6.35 11.06 -27.97
C ARG A 491 -5.64 12.41 -28.00
N PRO A 492 -5.28 12.92 -29.19
CA PRO A 492 -4.94 14.32 -29.38
C PRO A 492 -6.17 15.21 -29.09
N LEU A 493 -6.06 16.08 -28.07
CA LEU A 493 -7.10 17.07 -27.77
C LEU A 493 -7.29 18.03 -28.94
N TRP A 494 -8.54 18.43 -29.16
CA TRP A 494 -8.91 19.37 -30.22
C TRP A 494 -8.58 20.82 -29.82
N ASP A 495 -7.87 21.54 -30.68
CA ASP A 495 -7.48 22.94 -30.49
C ASP A 495 -8.35 23.94 -31.29
N GLY A 496 -9.56 23.51 -31.68
CA GLY A 496 -10.42 24.29 -32.56
C GLY A 496 -10.10 24.12 -34.06
N THR A 497 -8.91 23.62 -34.42
CA THR A 497 -8.49 23.43 -35.82
C THR A 497 -7.92 22.02 -36.11
N TYR A 498 -7.22 21.43 -35.15
CA TYR A 498 -6.43 20.21 -35.26
C TYR A 498 -6.59 19.31 -34.02
N GLY A 499 -6.40 18.00 -34.21
CA GLY A 499 -6.66 16.96 -33.19
C GLY A 499 -7.91 16.15 -33.50
N ILE A 500 -8.46 15.47 -32.49
CA ILE A 500 -9.71 14.70 -32.62
C ILE A 500 -10.85 15.50 -31.99
N ASP A 501 -11.69 16.11 -32.83
CA ASP A 501 -12.90 16.81 -32.40
C ASP A 501 -13.95 15.82 -31.90
N VAL A 502 -14.31 15.97 -30.63
CA VAL A 502 -15.34 15.17 -29.96
C VAL A 502 -16.58 16.00 -29.67
N GLY A 503 -16.81 17.10 -30.40
CA GLY A 503 -18.00 17.94 -30.30
C GLY A 503 -18.00 18.91 -29.12
N ASN A 504 -16.92 18.97 -28.33
CA ASN A 504 -16.78 19.89 -27.20
C ASN A 504 -16.32 21.29 -27.63
N GLY A 505 -16.01 21.52 -28.91
CA GLY A 505 -15.34 22.74 -29.36
C GLY A 505 -13.85 22.73 -28.99
N ASP A 506 -13.18 23.88 -29.06
CA ASP A 506 -11.75 23.99 -28.74
C ASP A 506 -11.49 23.66 -27.26
N GLU A 507 -10.99 22.45 -27.00
CA GLU A 507 -10.82 21.90 -25.66
C GLU A 507 -9.61 22.53 -24.96
N ILE A 508 -8.53 22.81 -25.69
CA ILE A 508 -7.32 23.41 -25.14
C ILE A 508 -7.62 24.83 -24.66
N ASN A 509 -8.27 25.63 -25.51
CA ASN A 509 -8.70 26.97 -25.16
C ASN A 509 -9.68 26.96 -23.98
N GLN A 510 -10.64 26.04 -23.98
CA GLN A 510 -11.61 25.94 -22.90
C GLN A 510 -10.96 25.56 -21.57
N ILE A 511 -10.02 24.60 -21.54
CA ILE A 511 -9.29 24.27 -20.31
C ILE A 511 -8.50 25.49 -19.83
N TYR A 512 -7.78 26.17 -20.74
CA TYR A 512 -7.01 27.37 -20.42
C TYR A 512 -7.89 28.50 -19.85
N ASN A 513 -9.06 28.74 -20.45
CA ASN A 513 -10.00 29.80 -20.07
C ASN A 513 -11.03 29.39 -19.02
N SER A 514 -11.01 28.13 -18.56
CA SER A 514 -12.00 27.58 -17.62
C SER A 514 -12.01 28.30 -16.26
N GLY A 515 -10.95 29.05 -15.95
CA GLY A 515 -10.76 29.84 -14.74
C GLY A 515 -9.92 29.10 -13.69
N THR A 516 -9.63 29.78 -12.57
CA THR A 516 -8.89 29.16 -11.46
C THR A 516 -9.70 27.99 -10.87
N GLY A 517 -9.18 26.78 -11.04
CA GLY A 517 -9.50 25.63 -10.19
C GLY A 517 -10.45 24.63 -10.85
N LYS A 518 -10.70 24.79 -12.14
CA LYS A 518 -11.52 23.82 -12.88
C LYS A 518 -10.67 22.68 -13.38
N ASP A 519 -11.11 21.49 -13.01
CA ASP A 519 -10.53 20.23 -13.45
C ASP A 519 -10.64 20.09 -14.98
N PRO A 520 -9.55 19.76 -15.70
CA PRO A 520 -9.60 19.56 -17.15
C PRO A 520 -10.68 18.54 -17.57
N THR A 521 -10.94 17.53 -16.74
CA THR A 521 -11.97 16.51 -17.00
C THR A 521 -13.40 17.05 -16.98
N LEU A 522 -13.64 18.22 -16.39
CA LEU A 522 -14.94 18.91 -16.45
C LEU A 522 -15.16 19.64 -17.78
N VAL A 523 -14.09 19.90 -18.54
CA VAL A 523 -14.15 20.50 -19.87
C VAL A 523 -14.25 19.42 -20.95
N THR A 524 -13.40 18.41 -20.87
CA THR A 524 -13.30 17.35 -21.89
C THR A 524 -14.28 16.20 -21.66
N GLY A 525 -14.80 16.06 -20.44
CA GLY A 525 -15.38 14.80 -19.96
C GLY A 525 -14.29 13.82 -19.48
N SER A 526 -14.71 12.68 -18.93
CA SER A 526 -13.82 11.70 -18.26
C SER A 526 -13.63 10.38 -19.03
N TRP A 527 -14.21 10.23 -20.22
CA TRP A 527 -14.30 8.93 -20.90
C TRP A 527 -12.98 8.48 -21.54
N ASP A 528 -12.15 9.42 -22.00
CA ASP A 528 -10.86 9.20 -22.67
C ASP A 528 -9.66 9.50 -21.78
N VAL A 529 -9.90 10.01 -20.58
CA VAL A 529 -8.89 10.20 -19.53
C VAL A 529 -8.38 8.83 -19.08
N VAL A 530 -7.07 8.66 -19.01
CA VAL A 530 -6.42 7.44 -18.48
C VAL A 530 -5.76 7.67 -17.13
N PHE A 531 -5.41 8.91 -16.84
CA PHE A 531 -4.83 9.31 -15.57
C PHE A 531 -5.14 10.78 -15.31
N ALA A 532 -5.56 11.10 -14.09
CA ALA A 532 -5.71 12.48 -13.64
C ALA A 532 -5.19 12.64 -12.20
N LEU A 533 -4.42 13.69 -11.97
CA LEU A 533 -4.09 14.15 -10.63
C LEU A 533 -5.29 14.86 -10.01
N PRO A 534 -5.48 14.73 -8.68
CA PRO A 534 -6.60 15.35 -7.99
C PRO A 534 -6.51 16.87 -8.11
N THR A 535 -7.65 17.49 -8.38
CA THR A 535 -7.82 18.94 -8.47
C THR A 535 -8.46 19.54 -7.22
N ASN A 536 -8.85 18.69 -6.24
CA ASN A 536 -9.48 19.13 -5.01
C ASN A 536 -8.51 19.88 -4.06
N ALA A 537 -9.00 21.02 -3.59
CA ALA A 537 -8.31 22.13 -2.94
C ALA A 537 -7.74 21.88 -1.51
N SER A 538 -7.64 20.64 -1.04
CA SER A 538 -7.13 20.38 0.31
C SER A 538 -5.59 20.42 0.32
N THR A 539 -5.02 21.42 0.98
CA THR A 539 -3.58 21.50 1.32
C THR A 539 -3.15 20.35 2.24
N GLY A 540 -1.93 19.85 2.10
CA GLY A 540 -1.37 18.84 3.01
C GLY A 540 -0.56 17.74 2.31
N ALA A 541 -0.14 16.74 3.08
CA ALA A 541 0.49 15.55 2.52
C ALA A 541 -0.53 14.77 1.66
N LEU A 542 -0.07 14.22 0.54
CA LEU A 542 -0.90 13.30 -0.25
C LEU A 542 -1.03 11.99 0.54
N ALA A 543 -2.19 11.75 1.15
CA ALA A 543 -2.46 10.50 1.85
C ALA A 543 -2.23 9.30 0.92
N THR A 544 -1.52 8.29 1.41
CA THR A 544 -1.33 7.02 0.70
C THR A 544 -2.67 6.28 0.62
N GLY A 545 -3.15 5.98 -0.58
CA GLY A 545 -4.45 5.32 -0.79
C GLY A 545 -5.17 5.72 -2.09
N THR A 546 -6.33 5.11 -2.33
CA THR A 546 -7.14 5.17 -3.57
C THR A 546 -7.86 6.50 -3.84
N GLY A 547 -7.60 7.55 -3.06
CA GLY A 547 -8.44 8.75 -3.04
C GLY A 547 -7.94 9.95 -3.85
N ASN A 548 -6.65 9.99 -4.23
CA ASN A 548 -6.02 11.21 -4.74
C ASN A 548 -5.83 11.19 -6.27
N ALA A 549 -5.06 10.26 -6.83
CA ALA A 549 -4.98 10.12 -8.29
C ALA A 549 -5.97 9.04 -8.76
N TRP A 550 -6.69 9.28 -9.85
CA TRP A 550 -7.67 8.33 -10.38
C TRP A 550 -7.25 7.87 -11.78
N SER A 551 -7.28 6.56 -11.99
CA SER A 551 -7.19 5.93 -13.31
C SER A 551 -8.57 5.44 -13.73
N HIS A 552 -8.93 5.65 -14.99
CA HIS A 552 -10.24 5.24 -15.51
C HIS A 552 -10.21 3.82 -16.11
N PRO A 553 -11.37 3.12 -16.14
CA PRO A 553 -12.68 3.63 -15.71
C PRO A 553 -12.85 3.63 -14.19
N HIS A 554 -13.15 4.80 -13.60
CA HIS A 554 -13.54 4.90 -12.19
C HIS A 554 -14.89 4.18 -11.98
N ALA A 555 -15.01 3.35 -10.95
CA ALA A 555 -16.22 2.54 -10.71
C ALA A 555 -17.50 3.38 -10.48
N SER A 556 -17.37 4.64 -10.06
CA SER A 556 -18.51 5.57 -9.94
C SER A 556 -18.86 6.29 -11.24
N ASN A 557 -18.20 5.97 -12.36
CA ASN A 557 -18.57 6.42 -13.69
C ASN A 557 -19.63 5.49 -14.32
N LEU A 558 -20.43 4.81 -13.49
CA LEU A 558 -21.80 4.48 -13.87
C LEU A 558 -22.45 5.79 -14.29
N LEU A 559 -22.84 5.90 -15.57
CA LEU A 559 -23.58 7.02 -16.14
C LEU A 559 -24.48 7.65 -15.06
N TYR A 560 -24.14 8.84 -14.58
CA TYR A 560 -24.99 9.56 -13.65
C TYR A 560 -26.35 9.76 -14.33
N THR A 561 -27.40 9.21 -13.76
CA THR A 561 -28.78 9.23 -14.29
C THR A 561 -29.46 10.60 -14.17
N SER A 562 -28.72 11.68 -13.91
CA SER A 562 -29.31 13.01 -13.76
C SER A 562 -29.56 13.65 -15.12
N THR A 563 -30.83 13.92 -15.41
CA THR A 563 -31.37 14.51 -16.65
C THR A 563 -30.93 15.95 -16.95
N THR A 564 -29.94 16.51 -16.25
CA THR A 564 -29.60 17.94 -16.30
C THR A 564 -28.16 18.26 -16.67
N ASN A 565 -27.33 17.28 -17.03
CA ASN A 565 -26.01 17.55 -17.61
C ASN A 565 -25.95 17.06 -19.07
N THR A 566 -26.20 17.97 -20.01
CA THR A 566 -26.13 17.75 -21.46
C THR A 566 -24.71 17.97 -22.04
N GLY A 567 -23.68 17.95 -21.20
CA GLY A 567 -22.29 18.33 -21.58
C GLY A 567 -21.29 17.19 -21.68
N GLY A 568 -21.73 15.93 -21.63
CA GLY A 568 -20.86 14.78 -21.91
C GLY A 568 -21.66 13.82 -22.77
N PHE A 569 -21.15 13.53 -23.96
CA PHE A 569 -21.78 12.72 -25.00
C PHE A 569 -22.69 11.64 -24.43
N MET A 570 -24.00 11.84 -24.60
CA MET A 570 -24.91 10.71 -24.67
C MET A 570 -24.39 9.86 -25.82
N MET A 571 -24.03 8.60 -25.53
CA MET A 571 -24.10 7.57 -26.56
C MET A 571 -25.45 7.76 -27.23
N GLY A 572 -25.44 7.99 -28.56
CA GLY A 572 -26.67 7.80 -29.31
C GLY A 572 -27.20 6.40 -28.99
N ALA A 573 -28.50 6.18 -29.14
CA ALA A 573 -29.11 4.89 -28.83
C ALA A 573 -28.53 3.67 -29.60
N ASP A 574 -27.49 3.86 -30.42
CA ASP A 574 -26.85 2.84 -31.23
C ASP A 574 -25.34 3.14 -31.43
N VAL A 575 -24.50 2.24 -30.91
CA VAL A 575 -23.03 2.20 -31.03
C VAL A 575 -22.51 2.16 -32.47
N ALA A 576 -23.37 1.80 -33.44
CA ALA A 576 -23.06 1.84 -34.87
C ALA A 576 -22.97 3.28 -35.40
N THR A 577 -23.66 4.23 -34.76
CA THR A 577 -23.69 5.64 -35.18
C THR A 577 -22.43 6.41 -34.75
N ASP A 578 -21.77 5.93 -33.70
CA ASP A 578 -20.70 6.66 -32.99
C ASP A 578 -19.30 6.22 -33.44
N GLY A 579 -19.19 5.45 -34.54
CA GLY A 579 -17.91 5.00 -35.11
C GLY A 579 -17.23 3.86 -34.35
N TRP A 580 -17.86 3.34 -33.29
CA TRP A 580 -17.36 2.24 -32.45
C TRP A 580 -17.93 0.85 -32.81
N GLY A 581 -18.58 0.71 -33.97
CA GLY A 581 -19.21 -0.53 -34.44
C GLY A 581 -18.29 -1.76 -34.60
N GLY A 582 -17.01 -1.65 -34.21
CA GLY A 582 -16.05 -2.76 -34.16
C GLY A 582 -15.78 -3.34 -32.77
N ILE A 583 -16.28 -2.76 -31.66
CA ILE A 583 -15.94 -3.21 -30.28
C ILE A 583 -17.08 -3.99 -29.61
N SER A 584 -18.31 -3.95 -30.12
CA SER A 584 -19.36 -4.92 -29.77
C SER A 584 -19.07 -6.26 -30.46
N GLY A 585 -18.14 -7.03 -29.89
CA GLY A 585 -17.65 -8.28 -30.47
C GLY A 585 -16.63 -9.03 -29.63
N ASN A 586 -16.30 -8.56 -28.42
CA ASN A 586 -15.34 -9.26 -27.56
C ASN A 586 -15.93 -10.58 -27.09
N THR A 587 -15.45 -11.66 -27.71
CA THR A 587 -15.61 -13.03 -27.23
C THR A 587 -15.16 -13.12 -25.77
N GLN A 588 -16.11 -13.43 -24.90
CA GLN A 588 -15.91 -13.81 -23.50
C GLN A 588 -15.67 -15.32 -23.43
N ASN A 589 -14.97 -15.76 -22.37
CA ASN A 589 -14.74 -17.18 -22.09
C ASN A 589 -15.24 -17.51 -20.67
N LEU A 590 -16.15 -18.48 -20.56
CA LEU A 590 -16.60 -19.07 -19.29
C LEU A 590 -15.99 -20.46 -19.14
N ILE A 591 -15.21 -20.66 -18.06
CA ILE A 591 -14.64 -21.96 -17.70
C ILE A 591 -15.27 -22.42 -16.38
N LEU A 592 -15.88 -23.60 -16.40
CA LEU A 592 -16.54 -24.23 -15.26
C LEU A 592 -15.86 -25.57 -14.95
N GLN A 593 -15.33 -25.71 -13.73
CA GLN A 593 -14.73 -26.96 -13.23
C GLN A 593 -15.03 -27.11 -11.73
N PRO A 594 -16.28 -27.44 -11.37
CA PRO A 594 -16.72 -27.44 -9.98
C PRO A 594 -16.03 -28.53 -9.15
N ASP A 595 -15.96 -28.32 -7.83
CA ASP A 595 -15.54 -29.31 -6.85
C ASP A 595 -16.72 -30.17 -6.39
N GLY A 596 -16.48 -31.21 -5.58
CA GLY A 596 -17.56 -32.07 -5.05
C GLY A 596 -18.56 -31.39 -4.11
N THR A 597 -18.51 -30.07 -3.90
CA THR A 597 -19.58 -29.32 -3.21
C THR A 597 -20.50 -28.63 -4.20
N SER A 598 -19.95 -28.08 -5.29
CA SER A 598 -20.69 -27.32 -6.30
C SER A 598 -20.98 -28.13 -7.57
N GLY A 599 -20.29 -29.26 -7.73
CA GLY A 599 -20.45 -30.20 -8.81
C GLY A 599 -21.79 -30.89 -8.70
N ILE A 600 -22.38 -31.19 -9.85
CA ILE A 600 -23.58 -31.99 -9.94
C ILE A 600 -23.28 -33.03 -11.01
N ASP A 601 -22.73 -34.17 -10.59
CA ASP A 601 -22.51 -35.28 -11.48
C ASP A 601 -22.75 -36.63 -10.80
N THR A 602 -23.31 -37.56 -11.55
CA THR A 602 -23.69 -38.87 -11.02
C THR A 602 -23.79 -39.87 -12.16
N TYR A 603 -24.11 -41.12 -11.83
CA TYR A 603 -24.52 -42.10 -12.82
C TYR A 603 -25.61 -43.00 -12.28
N VAL A 604 -26.47 -43.42 -13.19
CA VAL A 604 -27.59 -44.30 -12.89
C VAL A 604 -27.35 -45.67 -13.49
N ARG A 605 -27.82 -46.74 -12.82
CA ARG A 605 -27.53 -48.12 -13.21
C ARG A 605 -28.77 -49.01 -13.19
N GLU A 606 -29.00 -49.71 -14.28
CA GLU A 606 -30.14 -50.63 -14.42
C GLU A 606 -30.08 -51.81 -13.43
N ASP A 607 -28.89 -52.37 -13.18
CA ASP A 607 -28.72 -53.52 -12.29
C ASP A 607 -28.83 -53.19 -10.80
N LEU A 608 -28.75 -51.91 -10.44
CA LEU A 608 -28.82 -51.39 -9.08
C LEU A 608 -29.74 -50.16 -9.06
N SER A 609 -30.99 -50.38 -9.45
CA SER A 609 -31.89 -49.33 -9.92
C SER A 609 -32.25 -48.24 -8.90
N SER A 610 -32.16 -48.59 -7.62
CA SER A 610 -32.46 -47.72 -6.47
C SER A 610 -31.21 -47.16 -5.78
N THR A 611 -30.00 -47.46 -6.27
CA THR A 611 -28.75 -46.98 -5.65
C THR A 611 -28.38 -45.59 -6.14
N ASN A 612 -28.14 -44.66 -5.22
CA ASN A 612 -27.63 -43.31 -5.46
C ASN A 612 -26.08 -43.31 -5.43
N TYR A 613 -25.46 -42.59 -6.36
CA TYR A 613 -24.01 -42.46 -6.51
C TYR A 613 -23.47 -41.02 -6.37
N ALA A 614 -24.23 -40.10 -5.77
CA ALA A 614 -23.88 -38.67 -5.68
C ALA A 614 -22.48 -38.35 -5.11
N ASN A 615 -21.96 -39.16 -4.18
CA ASN A 615 -20.65 -38.91 -3.58
C ASN A 615 -19.53 -39.79 -4.18
N ALA A 616 -19.77 -40.39 -5.34
CA ALA A 616 -18.81 -41.30 -5.94
C ALA A 616 -17.73 -40.51 -6.67
N THR A 617 -16.46 -40.71 -6.31
CA THR A 617 -15.31 -40.07 -7.00
C THR A 617 -15.12 -40.47 -8.47
N SER A 618 -16.02 -41.28 -9.02
CA SER A 618 -16.02 -41.72 -10.40
C SER A 618 -17.42 -42.13 -10.85
N PHE A 619 -17.76 -41.84 -12.11
CA PHE A 619 -18.97 -42.33 -12.74
C PHE A 619 -18.68 -43.34 -13.86
N TYR A 620 -19.70 -44.15 -14.19
CA TYR A 620 -19.58 -45.23 -15.17
C TYR A 620 -20.60 -45.14 -16.29
N VAL A 621 -20.21 -45.56 -17.49
CA VAL A 621 -21.09 -45.69 -18.67
C VAL A 621 -21.05 -47.09 -19.26
N ALA A 622 -22.19 -47.67 -19.62
CA ALA A 622 -22.31 -49.02 -20.19
C ALA A 622 -23.62 -49.21 -20.99
N ALA A 623 -23.59 -50.07 -22.01
CA ALA A 623 -24.70 -50.23 -22.97
C ALA A 623 -25.56 -51.50 -22.78
N GLY A 624 -25.04 -52.52 -22.09
CA GLY A 624 -25.67 -53.85 -22.07
C GLY A 624 -26.99 -53.85 -21.31
N ALA A 625 -28.08 -54.31 -21.93
CA ALA A 625 -29.38 -54.44 -21.25
C ALA A 625 -29.26 -55.28 -19.96
N GLY A 626 -29.92 -54.83 -18.90
CA GLY A 626 -29.79 -55.36 -17.55
C GLY A 626 -28.53 -54.90 -16.80
N VAL A 627 -27.62 -54.16 -17.43
CA VAL A 627 -26.39 -53.59 -16.83
C VAL A 627 -26.08 -52.19 -17.37
N ARG A 628 -27.06 -51.49 -17.96
CA ARG A 628 -26.86 -50.16 -18.54
C ARG A 628 -26.46 -49.15 -17.48
N ARG A 629 -25.61 -48.21 -17.88
CA ARG A 629 -25.17 -47.10 -17.04
C ARG A 629 -25.09 -45.83 -17.86
N ASN A 630 -25.73 -44.78 -17.34
CA ASN A 630 -25.73 -43.46 -17.95
C ASN A 630 -25.09 -42.49 -16.96
N ALA A 631 -24.09 -41.74 -17.42
CA ALA A 631 -23.49 -40.68 -16.61
C ALA A 631 -24.20 -39.35 -16.90
N LEU A 632 -24.43 -38.57 -15.86
CA LEU A 632 -25.17 -37.32 -15.88
C LEU A 632 -24.27 -36.22 -15.32
N LEU A 633 -24.21 -35.08 -16.00
CA LEU A 633 -23.36 -33.93 -15.67
C LEU A 633 -24.19 -32.66 -15.72
N ASN A 634 -24.02 -31.75 -14.78
CA ASN A 634 -24.61 -30.42 -14.81
C ASN A 634 -23.57 -29.35 -14.42
N PHE A 635 -23.77 -28.15 -14.93
CA PHE A 635 -22.87 -27.00 -14.80
C PHE A 635 -23.72 -25.74 -14.65
N ASP A 636 -23.33 -24.85 -13.74
CA ASP A 636 -24.00 -23.56 -13.60
C ASP A 636 -23.53 -22.58 -14.69
N ILE A 637 -24.34 -22.42 -15.73
CA ILE A 637 -24.09 -21.48 -16.84
C ILE A 637 -24.86 -20.16 -16.67
N SER A 638 -25.44 -19.88 -15.49
CA SER A 638 -26.30 -18.71 -15.26
C SER A 638 -25.60 -17.36 -15.45
N ASN A 639 -24.26 -17.35 -15.44
CA ASN A 639 -23.45 -16.16 -15.71
C ASN A 639 -23.38 -15.75 -17.19
N ILE A 640 -23.89 -16.57 -18.12
CA ILE A 640 -23.98 -16.20 -19.53
C ILE A 640 -25.28 -15.42 -19.78
N PRO A 641 -25.22 -14.18 -20.33
CA PRO A 641 -26.43 -13.43 -20.67
C PRO A 641 -27.36 -14.20 -21.62
N THR A 642 -28.67 -14.13 -21.40
CA THR A 642 -29.68 -14.91 -22.18
C THR A 642 -29.71 -14.57 -23.67
N ASN A 643 -29.12 -13.45 -24.07
CA ASN A 643 -29.00 -12.96 -25.44
C ASN A 643 -27.56 -13.01 -25.99
N ALA A 644 -26.64 -13.70 -25.30
CA ALA A 644 -25.29 -13.95 -25.79
C ALA A 644 -25.28 -14.91 -27.01
N THR A 645 -24.29 -14.74 -27.88
CA THR A 645 -24.04 -15.64 -29.02
C THR A 645 -22.87 -16.58 -28.73
N VAL A 646 -23.08 -17.90 -28.76
CA VAL A 646 -22.03 -18.91 -28.52
C VAL A 646 -21.16 -19.07 -29.76
N SER A 647 -19.85 -18.90 -29.61
CA SER A 647 -18.88 -19.12 -30.68
C SER A 647 -18.26 -20.53 -30.65
N SER A 648 -18.03 -21.08 -29.45
CA SER A 648 -17.55 -22.46 -29.29
C SER A 648 -17.84 -22.98 -27.89
N ALA A 649 -17.87 -24.31 -27.74
CA ALA A 649 -18.00 -24.96 -26.44
C ALA A 649 -17.25 -26.30 -26.43
N GLN A 650 -16.57 -26.61 -25.33
CA GLN A 650 -15.77 -27.82 -25.15
C GLN A 650 -16.04 -28.46 -23.79
N LEU A 651 -16.23 -29.78 -23.76
CA LEU A 651 -16.29 -30.57 -22.53
C LEU A 651 -15.03 -31.44 -22.42
N THR A 652 -14.32 -31.34 -21.29
CA THR A 652 -13.18 -32.19 -20.94
C THR A 652 -13.54 -33.13 -19.80
N LEU A 653 -13.36 -34.43 -19.99
CA LEU A 653 -13.51 -35.46 -18.96
C LEU A 653 -12.24 -36.30 -18.84
N THR A 654 -11.91 -36.75 -17.64
CA THR A 654 -10.73 -37.60 -17.40
C THR A 654 -11.13 -39.07 -17.26
N THR A 655 -10.53 -39.96 -18.05
CA THR A 655 -10.79 -41.41 -17.94
C THR A 655 -10.01 -42.03 -16.79
N LEU A 656 -10.59 -43.00 -16.08
CA LEU A 656 -9.89 -43.85 -15.11
C LEU A 656 -9.52 -45.23 -15.69
N SER A 657 -10.17 -45.60 -16.80
CA SER A 657 -9.96 -46.85 -17.50
C SER A 657 -8.92 -46.70 -18.62
N SER A 658 -8.30 -47.82 -19.00
CA SER A 658 -7.42 -47.93 -20.16
C SER A 658 -7.88 -49.04 -21.11
N SER A 659 -7.59 -48.90 -22.41
CA SER A 659 -7.90 -49.92 -23.42
C SER A 659 -6.82 -50.00 -24.49
N SER A 660 -6.63 -51.20 -25.03
CA SER A 660 -5.76 -51.45 -26.17
C SER A 660 -6.38 -51.02 -27.51
N GLY A 661 -7.66 -50.65 -27.54
CA GLY A 661 -8.36 -50.21 -28.74
C GLY A 661 -9.05 -48.86 -28.53
N PRO A 662 -9.33 -48.12 -29.62
CA PRO A 662 -10.02 -46.84 -29.53
C PRO A 662 -11.47 -47.05 -29.06
N ARG A 663 -12.02 -46.04 -28.38
CA ARG A 663 -13.41 -46.03 -27.90
C ARG A 663 -14.04 -44.67 -28.11
N SER A 664 -15.36 -44.65 -28.32
CA SER A 664 -16.12 -43.42 -28.52
C SER A 664 -17.32 -43.39 -27.60
N PHE A 665 -17.58 -42.22 -27.02
CA PHE A 665 -18.66 -41.98 -26.07
C PHE A 665 -19.51 -40.83 -26.57
N SER A 666 -20.82 -41.05 -26.63
CA SER A 666 -21.75 -40.05 -27.16
C SER A 666 -22.28 -39.18 -26.05
N LEU A 667 -22.25 -37.87 -26.27
CA LEU A 667 -22.80 -36.84 -25.39
C LEU A 667 -24.13 -36.35 -25.96
N TRP A 668 -25.11 -36.13 -25.10
CA TRP A 668 -26.42 -35.59 -25.48
C TRP A 668 -26.90 -34.56 -24.45
N SER A 669 -27.66 -33.55 -24.90
CA SER A 669 -28.31 -32.61 -24.00
C SER A 669 -29.53 -33.25 -23.35
N ILE A 670 -29.68 -33.16 -22.01
CA ILE A 670 -30.90 -33.58 -21.32
C ILE A 670 -32.05 -32.62 -21.68
N LEU A 671 -33.25 -33.14 -21.86
CA LEU A 671 -34.41 -32.34 -22.27
C LEU A 671 -35.10 -31.68 -21.07
N PRO A 672 -35.82 -30.55 -21.27
CA PRO A 672 -36.50 -29.80 -20.21
C PRO A 672 -37.46 -30.63 -19.36
N ALA A 673 -38.02 -31.70 -19.92
CA ALA A 673 -38.93 -32.59 -19.22
C ALA A 673 -38.33 -33.26 -17.98
N ASN A 674 -37.00 -33.38 -17.93
CA ASN A 674 -36.28 -33.94 -16.79
C ASN A 674 -35.59 -32.86 -15.94
N ASN A 675 -35.97 -31.58 -16.04
CA ASN A 675 -35.31 -30.47 -15.33
C ASN A 675 -35.21 -30.61 -13.80
N GLY A 676 -36.01 -31.50 -13.21
CA GLY A 676 -36.02 -31.76 -11.78
C GLY A 676 -35.00 -32.77 -11.29
N TRP A 677 -34.17 -33.36 -12.17
CA TRP A 677 -33.12 -34.28 -11.70
C TRP A 677 -32.07 -33.55 -10.85
N ASP A 678 -31.53 -34.25 -9.87
CA ASP A 678 -30.39 -33.78 -9.09
C ASP A 678 -29.39 -34.91 -8.88
N GLU A 679 -28.29 -34.62 -8.19
CA GLU A 679 -27.20 -35.58 -7.99
C GLU A 679 -27.64 -36.88 -7.29
N SER A 680 -28.78 -36.84 -6.57
CA SER A 680 -29.36 -38.01 -5.92
C SER A 680 -30.08 -38.99 -6.85
N ALA A 681 -30.13 -38.69 -8.16
CA ALA A 681 -30.79 -39.50 -9.15
C ALA A 681 -30.37 -40.98 -9.10
N THR A 682 -31.35 -41.85 -9.34
CA THR A 682 -31.17 -43.29 -9.49
C THR A 682 -31.71 -43.73 -10.84
N TRP A 683 -31.57 -45.01 -11.19
CA TRP A 683 -32.20 -45.53 -12.42
C TRP A 683 -33.71 -45.35 -12.38
N ASP A 684 -34.34 -45.67 -11.24
CA ASP A 684 -35.79 -45.58 -11.09
C ASP A 684 -36.32 -44.14 -11.03
N TYR A 685 -35.53 -43.19 -10.52
CA TYR A 685 -36.00 -41.83 -10.22
C TYR A 685 -34.99 -40.75 -10.63
N ALA A 686 -35.48 -39.72 -11.33
CA ALA A 686 -34.72 -38.48 -11.56
C ALA A 686 -34.44 -37.74 -10.24
N LYS A 687 -35.39 -37.79 -9.28
CA LYS A 687 -35.24 -37.20 -7.94
C LYS A 687 -35.98 -38.03 -6.88
N PRO A 688 -35.31 -39.03 -6.26
CA PRO A 688 -35.92 -39.95 -5.31
C PRO A 688 -36.65 -39.25 -4.15
N GLY A 689 -36.09 -38.15 -3.61
CA GLY A 689 -36.70 -37.41 -2.50
C GLY A 689 -38.09 -36.82 -2.80
N THR A 690 -38.49 -36.78 -4.06
CA THR A 690 -39.81 -36.30 -4.52
C THR A 690 -40.63 -37.37 -5.25
N ASN A 691 -40.14 -38.61 -5.33
CA ASN A 691 -40.68 -39.68 -6.17
C ASN A 691 -40.83 -39.30 -7.66
N MET A 692 -40.01 -38.36 -8.15
CA MET A 692 -40.03 -37.96 -9.55
C MET A 692 -39.29 -39.00 -10.40
N ARG A 693 -40.01 -39.67 -11.30
CA ARG A 693 -39.46 -40.63 -12.27
C ARG A 693 -38.92 -39.91 -13.50
N TRP A 694 -38.06 -40.59 -14.25
CA TRP A 694 -37.62 -40.14 -15.58
C TRP A 694 -38.81 -40.10 -16.52
N LEU A 695 -38.89 -39.08 -17.38
CA LEU A 695 -40.04 -38.98 -18.30
C LEU A 695 -40.11 -40.18 -19.26
N GLY A 696 -38.97 -40.73 -19.66
CA GLY A 696 -38.87 -41.92 -20.49
C GLY A 696 -39.44 -43.19 -19.88
N ASP A 697 -39.56 -43.29 -18.55
CA ASP A 697 -40.13 -44.44 -17.83
C ASP A 697 -41.66 -44.44 -17.96
N SER A 698 -42.12 -44.73 -19.17
CA SER A 698 -43.51 -44.62 -19.60
C SER A 698 -44.45 -45.53 -18.81
N SER A 699 -43.94 -46.65 -18.29
CA SER A 699 -44.68 -47.64 -17.50
C SER A 699 -44.58 -47.38 -16.00
N ASN A 700 -43.75 -46.44 -15.56
CA ASN A 700 -43.42 -46.17 -14.15
C ASN A 700 -42.98 -47.44 -13.39
N ASP A 701 -42.24 -48.32 -14.05
CA ASP A 701 -41.86 -49.62 -13.51
C ASP A 701 -40.35 -49.74 -13.20
N GLY A 702 -39.56 -48.71 -13.53
CA GLY A 702 -38.11 -48.75 -13.36
C GLY A 702 -37.42 -49.67 -14.36
N GLY A 703 -38.11 -49.98 -15.46
CA GLY A 703 -37.68 -50.91 -16.48
C GLY A 703 -36.58 -50.35 -17.37
N THR A 704 -36.56 -50.86 -18.60
CA THR A 704 -35.49 -50.58 -19.55
C THR A 704 -35.45 -49.15 -20.08
N ASP A 705 -36.54 -48.41 -19.91
CA ASP A 705 -36.79 -47.05 -20.38
C ASP A 705 -36.59 -45.98 -19.29
N ALA A 706 -36.22 -46.37 -18.07
CA ALA A 706 -35.85 -45.44 -17.00
C ALA A 706 -34.39 -44.93 -17.14
N GLY A 707 -33.84 -44.28 -16.12
CA GLY A 707 -32.43 -43.86 -16.07
C GLY A 707 -32.02 -42.84 -17.14
N SER A 708 -32.93 -41.96 -17.58
CA SER A 708 -32.72 -41.02 -18.69
C SER A 708 -32.30 -41.72 -20.00
N SER A 709 -32.94 -42.84 -20.35
CA SER A 709 -32.48 -43.70 -21.46
C SER A 709 -33.28 -43.58 -22.77
N VAL A 710 -34.35 -42.78 -22.81
CA VAL A 710 -35.20 -42.67 -24.01
C VAL A 710 -34.85 -41.43 -24.83
N SER A 711 -34.21 -41.65 -25.99
CA SER A 711 -33.92 -40.59 -26.97
C SER A 711 -35.18 -39.85 -27.43
N GLY A 712 -35.11 -38.52 -27.49
CA GLY A 712 -36.23 -37.63 -27.85
C GLY A 712 -37.25 -37.40 -26.74
N THR A 713 -37.15 -38.13 -25.63
CA THR A 713 -38.00 -37.93 -24.43
C THR A 713 -37.16 -37.44 -23.26
N ASP A 714 -36.09 -38.17 -22.94
CA ASP A 714 -35.20 -37.83 -21.83
C ASP A 714 -34.06 -36.91 -22.22
N TYR A 715 -33.48 -37.15 -23.39
CA TYR A 715 -32.36 -36.41 -23.94
C TYR A 715 -32.56 -36.17 -25.44
N ASN A 716 -31.88 -35.16 -25.98
CA ASN A 716 -32.01 -34.74 -27.37
C ASN A 716 -31.61 -35.87 -28.33
N SER A 717 -32.41 -36.10 -29.38
CA SER A 717 -32.07 -37.07 -30.42
C SER A 717 -30.89 -36.65 -31.31
N SER A 718 -30.51 -35.36 -31.27
CA SER A 718 -29.36 -34.81 -31.96
C SER A 718 -28.11 -34.90 -31.08
N LEU A 719 -27.02 -35.43 -31.65
CA LEU A 719 -25.75 -35.62 -30.93
C LEU A 719 -25.17 -34.27 -30.51
N LEU A 720 -24.79 -34.14 -29.23
CA LEU A 720 -24.15 -32.94 -28.72
C LEU A 720 -22.65 -32.95 -29.01
N GLY A 721 -21.98 -34.09 -28.83
CA GLY A 721 -20.54 -34.24 -29.00
C GLY A 721 -20.10 -35.69 -28.88
N THR A 722 -18.82 -35.96 -29.13
CA THR A 722 -18.22 -37.30 -29.01
C THR A 722 -16.86 -37.21 -28.35
N LEU A 723 -16.70 -37.89 -27.21
CA LEU A 723 -15.39 -38.11 -26.60
C LEU A 723 -14.74 -39.34 -27.24
N THR A 724 -13.54 -39.18 -27.78
CA THR A 724 -12.78 -40.28 -28.39
C THR A 724 -11.55 -40.59 -27.56
N TYR A 725 -11.50 -41.80 -27.03
CA TYR A 725 -10.32 -42.34 -26.34
C TYR A 725 -9.45 -43.07 -27.37
N GLU A 726 -8.20 -42.63 -27.51
CA GLU A 726 -7.22 -43.25 -28.39
C GLU A 726 -6.56 -44.47 -27.74
N ALA A 727 -6.29 -45.50 -28.55
CA ALA A 727 -5.70 -46.74 -28.10
C ALA A 727 -4.36 -46.52 -27.37
N GLY A 728 -4.20 -47.11 -26.18
CA GLY A 728 -2.97 -47.02 -25.40
C GLY A 728 -2.82 -45.77 -24.53
N SER A 729 -3.81 -44.87 -24.49
CA SER A 729 -3.78 -43.72 -23.56
C SER A 729 -3.83 -44.21 -22.10
N GLY A 730 -2.96 -43.73 -21.22
CA GLY A 730 -2.98 -44.14 -19.81
C GLY A 730 -4.31 -43.79 -19.11
N GLY A 731 -4.65 -44.51 -18.04
CA GLY A 731 -5.67 -44.01 -17.11
C GLY A 731 -5.20 -42.68 -16.49
N GLY A 732 -6.13 -41.76 -16.23
CA GLY A 732 -5.84 -40.39 -15.80
C GLY A 732 -5.66 -39.37 -16.92
N TYR A 733 -5.90 -39.77 -18.19
CA TYR A 733 -5.76 -38.87 -19.35
C TYR A 733 -7.04 -38.03 -19.57
N PRO A 734 -6.93 -36.69 -19.71
CA PRO A 734 -8.06 -35.83 -20.05
C PRO A 734 -8.41 -35.97 -21.55
N ILE A 735 -9.70 -36.07 -21.85
CA ILE A 735 -10.25 -36.19 -23.20
C ILE A 735 -11.23 -35.04 -23.40
N THR A 736 -11.09 -34.33 -24.52
CA THR A 736 -11.95 -33.19 -24.84
C THR A 736 -12.83 -33.49 -26.05
N SER A 737 -14.08 -33.02 -26.01
CA SER A 737 -15.00 -33.00 -27.15
C SER A 737 -15.42 -31.56 -27.41
N ASP A 738 -15.38 -31.14 -28.67
CA ASP A 738 -16.16 -30.00 -29.14
C ASP A 738 -17.65 -30.35 -29.04
N LEU A 739 -18.46 -29.38 -28.63
CA LEU A 739 -19.91 -29.52 -28.52
C LEU A 739 -20.61 -28.74 -29.64
N ASP A 740 -21.77 -29.24 -30.08
CA ASP A 740 -22.61 -28.58 -31.06
C ASP A 740 -23.08 -27.21 -30.55
N THR A 741 -22.59 -26.15 -31.18
CA THR A 741 -22.82 -24.77 -30.73
C THR A 741 -24.28 -24.35 -30.83
N ALA A 742 -25.07 -24.93 -31.75
CA ALA A 742 -26.50 -24.63 -31.85
C ALA A 742 -27.27 -25.20 -30.67
N GLN A 743 -26.93 -26.40 -30.20
CA GLN A 743 -27.47 -26.95 -28.96
C GLN A 743 -27.02 -26.15 -27.73
N VAL A 744 -25.74 -25.78 -27.63
CA VAL A 744 -25.26 -24.95 -26.50
C VAL A 744 -25.92 -23.56 -26.50
N GLN A 745 -26.13 -22.96 -27.68
CA GLN A 745 -26.92 -21.73 -27.83
C GLN A 745 -28.36 -21.90 -27.31
N SER A 746 -28.95 -23.08 -27.51
CA SER A 746 -30.29 -23.40 -27.00
C SER A 746 -30.33 -23.49 -25.47
N TRP A 747 -29.23 -23.83 -24.80
CA TRP A 747 -29.14 -23.86 -23.34
C TRP A 747 -29.31 -22.48 -22.72
N ILE A 748 -28.72 -21.47 -23.35
CA ILE A 748 -28.81 -20.07 -22.90
C ILE A 748 -30.24 -19.53 -23.07
N THR A 749 -30.92 -19.94 -24.14
CA THR A 749 -32.25 -19.40 -24.51
C THR A 749 -33.41 -20.17 -23.87
N ASN A 750 -33.28 -21.49 -23.70
CA ASN A 750 -34.36 -22.37 -23.24
C ASN A 750 -34.05 -23.07 -21.90
N GLY A 751 -32.91 -22.77 -21.30
CA GLY A 751 -32.42 -23.41 -20.08
C GLY A 751 -31.49 -24.59 -20.36
N PHE A 752 -30.51 -24.77 -19.46
CA PHE A 752 -29.62 -25.93 -19.43
C PHE A 752 -30.12 -26.94 -18.42
N TYR A 753 -30.29 -28.18 -18.84
CA TYR A 753 -30.81 -29.26 -18.01
C TYR A 753 -29.79 -30.37 -17.80
N GLY A 754 -28.52 -30.15 -18.16
CA GLY A 754 -27.45 -31.13 -18.03
C GLY A 754 -27.10 -31.87 -19.32
N VAL A 755 -26.05 -32.69 -19.23
CA VAL A 755 -25.51 -33.54 -20.29
C VAL A 755 -25.56 -34.99 -19.82
N ILE A 756 -26.01 -35.87 -20.70
CA ILE A 756 -25.91 -37.32 -20.51
C ILE A 756 -24.81 -37.88 -21.41
N MET A 757 -24.00 -38.78 -20.84
CA MET A 757 -23.04 -39.57 -21.59
C MET A 757 -23.47 -41.02 -21.64
N THR A 758 -23.48 -41.56 -22.86
CA THR A 758 -23.82 -42.95 -23.16
C THR A 758 -22.66 -43.65 -23.89
N HIS A 759 -22.61 -44.97 -23.80
CA HIS A 759 -21.62 -45.81 -24.47
C HIS A 759 -22.31 -47.00 -25.14
N ASN A 760 -21.66 -47.63 -26.13
CA ASN A 760 -22.20 -48.77 -26.88
C ASN A 760 -21.52 -50.12 -26.55
N SER A 761 -20.64 -50.16 -25.55
CA SER A 761 -19.86 -51.36 -25.21
C SER A 761 -19.77 -51.57 -23.68
N SER A 762 -18.78 -52.32 -23.23
CA SER A 762 -18.50 -52.66 -21.83
C SER A 762 -18.41 -51.42 -20.94
N ALA A 763 -18.63 -51.61 -19.64
CA ALA A 763 -18.52 -50.55 -18.65
C ALA A 763 -17.17 -49.81 -18.73
N TRP A 764 -17.22 -48.49 -18.62
CA TRP A 764 -16.05 -47.60 -18.64
C TRP A 764 -16.18 -46.57 -17.52
N SER A 765 -15.06 -46.20 -16.88
CA SER A 765 -15.04 -45.28 -15.75
C SER A 765 -14.37 -43.94 -16.05
N TRP A 766 -14.91 -42.90 -15.44
CA TRP A 766 -14.48 -41.50 -15.56
C TRP A 766 -14.40 -40.84 -14.20
N VAL A 767 -13.63 -39.77 -14.11
CA VAL A 767 -13.48 -38.97 -12.90
C VAL A 767 -14.73 -38.09 -12.67
N ALA A 768 -15.23 -38.08 -11.44
CA ALA A 768 -16.34 -37.24 -10.96
C ALA A 768 -15.82 -35.96 -10.26
N SER A 769 -16.70 -35.01 -9.92
CA SER A 769 -16.32 -33.76 -9.23
C SER A 769 -15.72 -33.99 -7.83
N GLU A 770 -15.98 -35.13 -7.19
CA GLU A 770 -15.44 -35.50 -5.87
C GLU A 770 -13.98 -35.98 -5.92
N ASP A 771 -13.34 -36.08 -7.09
CA ASP A 771 -11.93 -36.44 -7.17
C ASP A 771 -11.06 -35.41 -6.45
N ALA A 772 -10.08 -35.91 -5.69
CA ALA A 772 -9.18 -35.08 -4.91
C ALA A 772 -8.25 -34.20 -5.78
N THR A 773 -8.10 -34.54 -7.06
CA THR A 773 -7.24 -33.83 -8.01
C THR A 773 -8.09 -32.86 -8.85
N ALA A 774 -8.03 -31.56 -8.53
CA ALA A 774 -8.86 -30.54 -9.16
C ALA A 774 -8.81 -30.57 -10.70
N ASP A 775 -7.61 -30.66 -11.28
CA ASP A 775 -7.40 -30.64 -12.73
C ASP A 775 -8.01 -31.84 -13.49
N ARG A 776 -8.43 -32.90 -12.77
CA ARG A 776 -9.00 -34.11 -13.37
C ARG A 776 -10.53 -34.10 -13.39
N ARG A 777 -11.18 -33.19 -12.68
CA ARG A 777 -12.64 -33.06 -12.58
C ARG A 777 -13.26 -32.64 -13.91
N PRO A 778 -14.55 -32.94 -14.16
CA PRO A 778 -15.26 -32.49 -15.35
C PRO A 778 -15.13 -30.98 -15.56
N LYS A 779 -14.78 -30.57 -16.79
CA LYS A 779 -14.59 -29.15 -17.15
C LYS A 779 -15.39 -28.79 -18.40
N LEU A 780 -16.18 -27.73 -18.33
CA LEU A 780 -16.91 -27.13 -19.45
C LEU A 780 -16.34 -25.75 -19.76
N GLU A 781 -16.00 -25.49 -21.01
CA GLU A 781 -15.51 -24.20 -21.50
C GLU A 781 -16.44 -23.69 -22.60
N ILE A 782 -16.95 -22.46 -22.47
CA ILE A 782 -17.86 -21.83 -23.44
C ILE A 782 -17.32 -20.45 -23.81
N ASN A 783 -17.04 -20.27 -25.10
CA ASN A 783 -16.73 -18.96 -25.65
C ASN A 783 -18.01 -18.35 -26.24
N TYR A 784 -18.33 -17.11 -25.86
CA TYR A 784 -19.53 -16.42 -26.29
C TYR A 784 -19.31 -14.92 -26.46
N THR A 785 -20.04 -14.29 -27.36
CA THR A 785 -20.07 -12.84 -27.50
C THR A 785 -21.29 -12.31 -26.75
N ALA A 786 -21.07 -11.47 -25.74
CA ALA A 786 -22.16 -10.77 -25.08
C ALA A 786 -22.84 -9.81 -26.08
N PRO A 787 -24.15 -9.56 -25.94
CA PRO A 787 -24.84 -8.59 -26.77
C PRO A 787 -24.26 -7.18 -26.53
N PRO A 788 -24.36 -6.29 -27.53
CA PRO A 788 -24.02 -4.89 -27.37
C PRO A 788 -24.81 -4.20 -26.25
#